data_AF-A0AAU1YXI0-F1
#
_entry.id   AF-A0AAU1YXI0-F1
#
_cell.length_a   1.000
_cell.length_b   1.000
_cell.length_c   1.000
_cell.angle_alpha   90.00
_cell.angle_beta   90.00
_cell.angle_gamma   90.00
#
_symmetry.space_group_name_H-M   'P 1'
#
loop_
_entity.id
_entity.type
_entity.pdbx_description
1 polymer ?
#
loop_
_entity_poly.entity_id
_entity_poly.type
_entity_poly.pdbx_seq_one_letter_code
_entity_poly.pdbx_strand_id
1 'polypeptide(L)'
;MTAELVRGQNHPLSRSRVEIRVSAGTPVLALAQVGDEAGRLAGPGALAHPGARTLPGLEVPGEVSGQHRIAVDLDAVGPAVHRVGFVLVLPPGGPARFGAVPASHVSVADPEGAELAGYTLTGLESETAVMALELYRRQGAWKVRAVGQGYAGGLGALLADAGLPGPAATELAAVATGLTPMGDITLAVMPGGPAPTVPRGLRAPDTAQPDTAQQDHAPQDTAPAPAPTPPPMPPDPIPVSATPYAAGPGGDTAGGPPTISYAHPRRRTSTEPPEPAPRPAAPPQPGEPTRPVAGDASGWSMEERLYNQVWGMFEDLARCVAAYRGAVEFADSRMDRELDEALSDPRHRLGGSGNAARDTARARREELVAQAQAVLDRDLLQLTAESEVVEPALPAPYARWDNPVWHAHTVPGESPLALRLGDLHLPERPDLRIPMLVRVPLERGLWIDNGRTGSESAMAMDTDRLRRAAMDMAVAHAARLLAAHPADRFAVHVIDAAGAGAASLAPLVRAGVLAGPPAAGAAGVSETLERLTRRVDLVQMAVRAGAPEDLPPDVDTSDQLLIVHDFPHGFDDRAVTRLRYLADEGPAVGVHLLMVADRDEASAYGPLLDPLWRSLMRLSPVPDNHLADPWVHHAWTFEPDLPPPGSRVLDQALERVAAARRANR
;
A
#
# COMPACT_ATOMS: atom_id res chain seq x y z
N MET A 1 1.28 -8.22 -23.07
CA MET A 1 0.79 -8.16 -21.68
C MET A 1 1.65 -7.15 -20.97
N THR A 2 1.04 -6.11 -20.43
CA THR A 2 1.69 -5.08 -19.62
C THR A 2 1.94 -5.64 -18.22
N ALA A 3 3.15 -5.45 -17.67
CA ALA A 3 3.44 -5.84 -16.30
C ALA A 3 3.15 -4.69 -15.34
N GLU A 4 2.11 -4.80 -14.50
CA GLU A 4 1.93 -3.86 -13.38
C GLU A 4 2.93 -4.22 -12.28
N LEU A 5 3.79 -3.27 -11.93
CA LEU A 5 4.88 -3.43 -10.98
C LEU A 5 4.41 -3.01 -9.58
N VAL A 6 4.87 -3.74 -8.56
CA VAL A 6 4.82 -3.28 -7.16
C VAL A 6 6.15 -2.70 -6.73
N ARG A 7 6.16 -1.87 -5.69
CA ARG A 7 7.38 -1.23 -5.17
C ARG A 7 8.47 -2.28 -4.91
N GLY A 8 9.67 -2.04 -5.44
CA GLY A 8 10.82 -2.94 -5.38
C GLY A 8 10.92 -3.93 -6.54
N GLN A 9 9.82 -4.20 -7.26
CA GLN A 9 9.80 -5.17 -8.36
C GLN A 9 10.60 -4.68 -9.57
N ASN A 10 11.25 -5.64 -10.24
CA ASN A 10 12.06 -5.42 -11.42
C ASN A 10 11.40 -6.07 -12.64
N HIS A 11 11.48 -5.42 -13.80
CA HIS A 11 11.04 -5.98 -15.07
C HIS A 11 12.08 -5.76 -16.18
N PRO A 12 12.41 -6.77 -17.00
CA PRO A 12 13.36 -6.61 -18.09
C PRO A 12 12.81 -5.71 -19.19
N LEU A 13 13.68 -4.89 -19.81
CA LEU A 13 13.32 -4.11 -20.98
C LEU A 13 13.86 -4.80 -22.23
N SER A 14 12.97 -5.09 -23.18
CA SER A 14 13.31 -5.74 -24.45
C SER A 14 13.63 -4.74 -25.57
N ARG A 15 13.51 -3.43 -25.30
CA ARG A 15 13.71 -2.33 -26.25
C ARG A 15 14.77 -1.37 -25.72
N SER A 16 15.56 -0.79 -26.63
CA SER A 16 16.54 0.24 -26.27
C SER A 16 15.96 1.66 -26.27
N ARG A 17 14.87 1.90 -27.00
CA ARG A 17 14.09 3.14 -26.89
C ARG A 17 12.80 2.88 -26.14
N VAL A 18 12.59 3.65 -25.09
CA VAL A 18 11.39 3.58 -24.25
C VAL A 18 10.91 4.98 -23.93
N GLU A 19 9.67 5.04 -23.49
CA GLU A 19 9.01 6.28 -23.13
C GLU A 19 8.39 6.16 -21.75
N ILE A 20 8.75 7.08 -20.86
CA ILE A 20 8.15 7.16 -19.54
C ILE A 20 6.95 8.09 -19.59
N ARG A 21 5.80 7.55 -19.23
CA ARG A 21 4.54 8.29 -19.16
C ARG A 21 4.17 8.50 -17.71
N VAL A 22 3.80 9.73 -17.37
CA VAL A 22 3.28 10.06 -16.04
C VAL A 22 1.84 10.50 -16.21
N SER A 23 0.93 10.00 -15.37
CA SER A 23 -0.43 10.49 -15.23
C SER A 23 -0.69 10.77 -13.76
N ALA A 24 -0.89 12.05 -13.42
CA ALA A 24 -1.14 12.55 -12.09
C ALA A 24 -2.47 13.30 -12.05
N GLY A 25 -3.23 13.14 -10.96
CA GLY A 25 -4.48 13.89 -10.74
C GLY A 25 -4.28 15.38 -10.42
N THR A 26 -3.02 15.81 -10.27
CA THR A 26 -2.61 17.20 -10.04
C THR A 26 -1.40 17.53 -10.93
N PRO A 27 -1.16 18.81 -11.26
CA PRO A 27 0.06 19.20 -11.95
C PRO A 27 1.31 18.87 -11.12
N VAL A 28 2.24 18.11 -11.71
CA VAL A 28 3.54 17.77 -11.12
C VAL A 28 4.68 18.21 -12.03
N LEU A 29 5.88 18.37 -11.46
CA LEU A 29 7.13 18.45 -12.20
C LEU A 29 7.70 17.04 -12.35
N ALA A 30 7.97 16.60 -13.58
CA ALA A 30 8.66 15.35 -13.86
C ALA A 30 10.12 15.65 -14.23
N LEU A 31 11.06 15.04 -13.51
CA LEU A 31 12.50 15.20 -13.66
C LEU A 31 13.15 13.84 -13.93
N ALA A 32 14.36 13.84 -14.47
CA ALA A 32 15.15 12.62 -14.61
C ALA A 32 16.58 12.84 -14.11
N GLN A 33 17.12 11.89 -13.35
CA GLN A 33 18.50 11.93 -12.86
C GLN A 33 19.31 10.74 -13.37
N VAL A 34 20.59 10.95 -13.64
CA VAL A 34 21.52 9.88 -14.05
C VAL A 34 22.57 9.62 -12.98
N GLY A 35 22.80 8.35 -12.66
CA GLY A 35 23.71 7.95 -11.60
C GLY A 35 24.60 6.76 -11.95
N ASP A 36 25.60 6.54 -11.10
CA ASP A 36 26.46 5.36 -11.15
C ASP A 36 25.73 4.09 -10.65
N GLU A 37 26.46 2.98 -10.48
CA GLU A 37 25.89 1.69 -10.06
C GLU A 37 25.26 1.73 -8.66
N ALA A 38 25.72 2.65 -7.80
CA ALA A 38 25.16 2.89 -6.47
C ALA A 38 24.04 3.95 -6.48
N GLY A 39 23.70 4.53 -7.64
CA GLY A 39 22.71 5.59 -7.78
C GLY A 39 23.23 6.97 -7.41
N ARG A 40 24.55 7.15 -7.31
CA ARG A 40 25.14 8.44 -6.97
C ARG A 40 25.24 9.35 -8.19
N LEU A 41 24.91 10.63 -7.99
CA LEU A 41 25.01 11.65 -9.04
C LEU A 41 26.46 12.10 -9.22
N ALA A 42 26.91 12.18 -10.48
CA ALA A 42 28.25 12.67 -10.81
C ALA A 42 28.43 14.19 -10.55
N GLY A 43 27.33 14.91 -10.33
CA GLY A 43 27.30 16.34 -10.05
C GLY A 43 25.97 16.99 -10.43
N PRO A 44 25.82 18.32 -10.31
CA PRO A 44 24.56 19.02 -10.59
C PRO A 44 24.04 18.86 -12.03
N GLY A 45 24.95 18.67 -12.99
CA GLY A 45 24.62 18.42 -14.39
C GLY A 45 24.05 17.02 -14.67
N ALA A 46 23.81 16.20 -13.64
CA ALA A 46 23.23 14.87 -13.75
C ALA A 46 21.70 14.86 -13.59
N LEU A 47 21.06 16.02 -13.46
CA LEU A 47 19.61 16.17 -13.34
C LEU A 47 19.05 16.91 -14.56
N ALA A 48 18.14 16.27 -15.29
CA ALA A 48 17.33 16.90 -16.31
C ALA A 48 16.07 17.51 -15.67
N HIS A 49 15.88 18.82 -15.88
CA HIS A 49 14.79 19.62 -15.31
C HIS A 49 14.34 20.73 -16.29
N PRO A 50 13.25 21.48 -16.03
CA PRO A 50 12.72 22.46 -16.98
C PRO A 50 13.71 23.53 -17.49
N GLY A 51 14.77 23.83 -16.73
CA GLY A 51 15.85 24.76 -17.08
C GLY A 51 17.07 24.11 -17.74
N ALA A 52 17.20 22.78 -17.68
CA ALA A 52 18.26 21.99 -18.33
C ALA A 52 17.65 20.67 -18.81
N ARG A 53 17.00 20.70 -19.98
CA ARG A 53 16.03 19.67 -20.42
C ARG A 53 16.64 18.43 -21.08
N THR A 54 17.95 18.43 -21.33
CA THR A 54 18.60 17.41 -22.15
C THR A 54 19.82 16.81 -21.45
N LEU A 55 19.81 15.49 -21.32
CA LEU A 55 20.98 14.66 -21.00
C LEU A 55 21.18 13.66 -22.16
N PRO A 56 22.38 13.09 -22.34
CA PRO A 56 22.60 12.07 -23.36
C PRO A 56 21.58 10.92 -23.24
N GLY A 57 20.75 10.75 -24.28
CA GLY A 57 19.70 9.73 -24.31
C GLY A 57 18.42 10.07 -23.53
N LEU A 58 18.24 11.28 -23.00
CA LEU A 58 17.02 11.69 -22.29
C LEU A 58 16.48 13.05 -22.74
N GLU A 59 15.16 13.09 -22.98
CA GLU A 59 14.41 14.31 -23.25
C GLU A 59 13.24 14.45 -22.26
N VAL A 60 13.29 15.46 -21.39
CA VAL A 60 12.30 15.70 -20.33
C VAL A 60 11.39 16.88 -20.69
N PRO A 61 10.07 16.81 -20.48
CA PRO A 61 9.16 17.93 -20.68
C PRO A 61 9.44 19.02 -19.65
N GLY A 62 9.37 20.29 -20.06
CA GLY A 62 9.69 21.41 -19.16
C GLY A 62 8.49 22.30 -18.84
N GLU A 63 7.32 21.70 -18.72
CA GLU A 63 6.11 22.34 -18.21
C GLU A 63 5.63 21.55 -16.98
N VAL A 64 4.89 22.21 -16.09
CA VAL A 64 4.18 21.53 -14.99
C VAL A 64 2.85 21.03 -15.55
N SER A 65 2.56 19.73 -15.43
CA SER A 65 1.37 19.12 -16.03
C SER A 65 0.92 17.90 -15.23
N GLY A 66 -0.36 17.52 -15.38
CA GLY A 66 -0.88 16.23 -14.90
C GLY A 66 -0.54 15.06 -15.82
N GLN A 67 0.03 15.33 -17.00
CA GLN A 67 0.51 14.31 -17.92
C GLN A 67 1.90 14.67 -18.46
N HIS A 68 2.84 13.71 -18.39
CA HIS A 68 4.20 13.88 -18.92
C HIS A 68 4.61 12.72 -19.81
N ARG A 69 5.51 13.02 -20.75
CA ARG A 69 6.16 12.07 -21.63
C ARG A 69 7.66 12.34 -21.62
N ILE A 70 8.47 11.38 -21.19
CA ILE A 70 9.94 11.47 -21.18
C ILE A 70 10.47 10.42 -22.15
N ALA A 71 11.18 10.86 -23.19
CA ALA A 71 11.78 9.94 -24.14
C ALA A 71 13.16 9.50 -23.65
N VAL A 72 13.44 8.19 -23.75
CA VAL A 72 14.70 7.60 -23.30
C VAL A 72 15.28 6.71 -24.41
N ASP A 73 16.50 7.03 -24.84
CA ASP A 73 17.33 6.20 -25.71
C ASP A 73 18.47 5.60 -24.88
N LEU A 74 18.27 4.36 -24.44
CA LEU A 74 19.18 3.62 -23.56
C LEU A 74 20.52 3.27 -24.22
N ASP A 75 20.59 3.29 -25.56
CA ASP A 75 21.85 3.08 -26.30
C ASP A 75 22.69 4.37 -26.35
N ALA A 76 22.03 5.54 -26.22
CA ALA A 76 22.68 6.85 -26.17
C ALA A 76 23.08 7.29 -24.75
N VAL A 77 22.65 6.54 -23.72
CA VAL A 77 23.09 6.74 -22.33
C VAL A 77 24.56 6.32 -22.20
N GLY A 78 25.41 7.25 -21.74
CA GLY A 78 26.85 7.04 -21.66
C GLY A 78 27.24 5.83 -20.79
N PRO A 79 28.36 5.14 -21.08
CA PRO A 79 28.71 3.88 -20.42
C PRO A 79 29.02 3.99 -18.91
N ALA A 80 29.26 5.20 -18.41
CA ALA A 80 29.44 5.46 -16.98
C ALA A 80 28.12 5.49 -16.20
N VAL A 81 26.98 5.69 -16.87
CA VAL A 81 25.66 5.74 -16.25
C VAL A 81 25.10 4.34 -16.17
N HIS A 82 24.77 3.93 -14.95
CA HIS A 82 24.20 2.61 -14.66
C HIS A 82 22.75 2.70 -14.20
N ARG A 83 22.30 3.88 -13.78
CA ARG A 83 20.94 4.14 -13.29
C ARG A 83 20.38 5.44 -13.86
N VAL A 84 19.11 5.42 -14.21
CA VAL A 84 18.32 6.57 -14.67
C VAL A 84 17.05 6.61 -13.83
N GLY A 85 16.99 7.54 -12.87
CA GLY A 85 15.86 7.70 -11.96
C GLY A 85 14.87 8.75 -12.46
N PHE A 86 13.58 8.50 -12.36
CA PHE A 86 12.51 9.44 -12.69
C PHE A 86 11.85 9.97 -11.41
N VAL A 87 11.87 11.28 -11.25
CA VAL A 87 11.47 11.96 -10.03
C VAL A 87 10.23 12.81 -10.30
N LEU A 88 9.22 12.71 -9.45
CA LEU A 88 8.08 13.61 -9.46
C LEU A 88 8.17 14.57 -8.28
N VAL A 89 7.88 15.85 -8.52
CA VAL A 89 7.94 16.91 -7.50
C VAL A 89 6.66 17.73 -7.56
N LEU A 90 6.08 18.04 -6.39
CA LEU A 90 4.97 18.98 -6.32
C LEU A 90 5.47 20.41 -6.53
N PRO A 91 4.89 21.16 -7.48
CA PRO A 91 5.34 22.51 -7.78
C PRO A 91 4.99 23.47 -6.62
N PRO A 92 5.76 24.55 -6.42
CA PRO A 92 5.42 25.60 -5.49
C PRO A 92 4.05 26.22 -5.83
N GLY A 93 3.19 26.42 -4.84
CA GLY A 93 1.82 26.91 -5.04
C GLY A 93 0.80 25.85 -5.48
N GLY A 94 1.24 24.60 -5.66
CA GLY A 94 0.37 23.43 -5.80
C GLY A 94 0.00 22.79 -4.45
N PRO A 95 -0.52 21.55 -4.46
CA PRO A 95 -0.81 20.78 -3.25
C PRO A 95 0.42 20.67 -2.33
N ALA A 96 0.19 20.72 -1.02
CA ALA A 96 1.27 20.78 -0.04
C ALA A 96 2.06 19.47 0.13
N ARG A 97 1.48 18.32 -0.24
CA ARG A 97 2.07 16.98 -0.07
C ARG A 97 1.38 15.95 -0.97
N PHE A 98 2.09 14.89 -1.34
CA PHE A 98 1.57 13.85 -2.23
C PHE A 98 0.40 13.06 -1.60
N GLY A 99 0.33 12.96 -0.27
CA GLY A 99 -0.81 12.33 0.42
C GLY A 99 -2.13 13.10 0.34
N ALA A 100 -2.13 14.31 -0.23
CA ALA A 100 -3.34 15.13 -0.41
C ALA A 100 -3.88 15.10 -1.86
N VAL A 101 -3.31 14.27 -2.73
CA VAL A 101 -3.66 14.22 -4.17
C VAL A 101 -3.88 12.78 -4.63
N PRO A 102 -4.66 12.55 -5.71
CA PRO A 102 -4.81 11.21 -6.27
C PRO A 102 -3.45 10.61 -6.64
N ALA A 103 -3.30 9.30 -6.44
CA ALA A 103 -2.08 8.57 -6.76
C ALA A 103 -1.65 8.80 -8.22
N SER A 104 -0.36 9.09 -8.40
CA SER A 104 0.22 9.28 -9.72
C SER A 104 0.62 7.93 -10.28
N HIS A 105 0.26 7.66 -11.53
CA HIS A 105 0.69 6.47 -12.25
C HIS A 105 1.86 6.81 -13.16
N VAL A 106 2.86 5.94 -13.20
CA VAL A 106 4.01 6.05 -14.08
C VAL A 106 4.19 4.74 -14.84
N SER A 107 4.28 4.81 -16.17
CA SER A 107 4.49 3.62 -16.99
C SER A 107 5.65 3.79 -17.96
N VAL A 108 6.22 2.65 -18.35
CA VAL A 108 7.20 2.52 -19.41
C VAL A 108 6.48 1.95 -20.62
N ALA A 109 6.46 2.69 -21.72
CA ALA A 109 5.90 2.28 -22.99
C ALA A 109 6.98 2.16 -24.07
N ASP A 110 6.70 1.40 -25.13
CA ASP A 110 7.47 1.49 -26.36
C ASP A 110 7.11 2.77 -27.16
N PRO A 111 7.92 3.14 -28.17
CA PRO A 111 7.66 4.32 -29.00
C PRO A 111 6.33 4.26 -29.77
N GLU A 112 5.84 3.04 -30.05
CA GLU A 112 4.55 2.79 -30.69
C GLU A 112 3.36 2.97 -29.72
N GLY A 113 3.66 3.08 -28.42
CA GLY A 113 2.75 3.42 -27.34
C GLY A 113 2.14 2.24 -26.59
N ALA A 114 2.60 1.02 -26.86
CA ALA A 114 2.25 -0.16 -26.08
C ALA A 114 2.99 -0.15 -24.74
N GLU A 115 2.25 -0.39 -23.67
CA GLU A 115 2.80 -0.37 -22.32
C GLU A 115 3.59 -1.65 -22.01
N LEU A 116 4.83 -1.47 -21.56
CA LEU A 116 5.75 -2.55 -21.20
C LEU A 116 5.65 -2.86 -19.70
N ALA A 117 5.59 -1.82 -18.87
CA ALA A 117 5.40 -1.94 -17.43
C ALA A 117 4.74 -0.69 -16.84
N GLY A 118 3.86 -0.86 -15.85
CA GLY A 118 3.15 0.22 -15.15
C GLY A 118 3.49 0.23 -13.66
N TYR A 119 3.40 1.38 -13.00
CA TYR A 119 3.57 1.50 -11.56
C TYR A 119 2.74 2.66 -11.00
N THR A 120 1.89 2.36 -10.03
CA THR A 120 1.09 3.38 -9.33
C THR A 120 1.75 3.79 -8.01
N LEU A 121 2.00 5.09 -7.84
CA LEU A 121 2.71 5.66 -6.68
C LEU A 121 1.77 5.82 -5.49
N THR A 122 1.99 5.02 -4.46
CA THR A 122 1.12 4.93 -3.27
C THR A 122 1.87 4.87 -1.97
N GLY A 123 1.19 5.15 -0.86
CA GLY A 123 1.84 5.21 0.45
C GLY A 123 2.67 6.47 0.64
N LEU A 124 2.36 7.55 -0.10
CA LEU A 124 2.94 8.86 0.11
C LEU A 124 2.01 9.65 1.05
N GLU A 125 2.56 10.23 2.10
CA GLU A 125 1.87 11.07 3.07
C GLU A 125 2.43 12.50 3.03
N SER A 126 3.55 12.73 3.72
CA SER A 126 4.14 14.05 3.97
C SER A 126 5.08 14.52 2.87
N GLU A 127 5.30 13.69 1.86
CA GLU A 127 6.37 13.87 0.89
C GLU A 127 6.00 14.88 -0.19
N THR A 128 7.01 15.63 -0.63
CA THR A 128 6.88 16.67 -1.68
C THR A 128 7.70 16.34 -2.92
N ALA A 129 8.58 15.34 -2.84
CA ALA A 129 9.28 14.72 -3.96
C ALA A 129 9.24 13.19 -3.83
N VAL A 130 9.20 12.48 -4.96
CA VAL A 130 9.20 11.01 -4.99
C VAL A 130 10.10 10.50 -6.13
N MET A 131 10.96 9.53 -5.81
CA MET A 131 11.64 8.69 -6.80
C MET A 131 10.66 7.62 -7.26
N ALA A 132 10.11 7.78 -8.46
CA ALA A 132 9.01 6.95 -8.93
C ALA A 132 9.48 5.61 -9.50
N LEU A 133 10.33 5.70 -10.53
CA LEU A 133 10.88 4.57 -11.27
C LEU A 133 12.37 4.76 -11.47
N GLU A 134 13.08 3.66 -11.66
CA GLU A 134 14.47 3.69 -12.09
C GLU A 134 14.70 2.67 -13.21
N LEU A 135 15.39 3.07 -14.26
CA LEU A 135 15.99 2.13 -15.22
C LEU A 135 17.41 1.88 -14.78
N TYR A 136 17.80 0.62 -14.63
CA TYR A 136 19.14 0.27 -14.24
C TYR A 136 19.73 -0.79 -15.17
N ARG A 137 21.04 -0.73 -15.35
CA ARG A 137 21.79 -1.64 -16.20
C ARG A 137 22.50 -2.68 -15.35
N ARG A 138 22.24 -3.96 -15.61
CA ARG A 138 22.95 -5.09 -14.98
C ARG A 138 23.39 -6.07 -16.06
N GLN A 139 24.68 -6.43 -16.06
CA GLN A 139 25.27 -7.34 -17.05
C GLN A 139 24.99 -6.93 -18.51
N GLY A 140 25.03 -5.63 -18.80
CA GLY A 140 24.82 -5.09 -20.14
C GLY A 140 23.37 -4.91 -20.57
N ALA A 141 22.39 -5.48 -19.84
CA ALA A 141 20.96 -5.36 -20.11
C ALA A 141 20.27 -4.34 -19.18
N TRP A 142 19.29 -3.62 -19.72
CA TRP A 142 18.47 -2.67 -18.97
C TRP A 142 17.23 -3.33 -18.38
N LYS A 143 16.88 -2.91 -17.16
CA LYS A 143 15.68 -3.32 -16.43
C LYS A 143 15.03 -2.07 -15.84
N VAL A 144 13.72 -2.09 -15.69
CA VAL A 144 12.98 -1.10 -14.89
C VAL A 144 12.78 -1.64 -13.48
N ARG A 145 12.84 -0.76 -12.49
CA ARG A 145 12.49 -1.00 -11.08
C ARG A 145 11.44 0.01 -10.64
N ALA A 146 10.39 -0.47 -10.00
CA ALA A 146 9.47 0.36 -9.22
C ALA A 146 10.14 0.78 -7.91
N VAL A 147 10.29 2.08 -7.66
CA VAL A 147 11.04 2.58 -6.49
C VAL A 147 10.11 3.14 -5.41
N GLY A 148 9.22 4.06 -5.78
CA GLY A 148 8.21 4.62 -4.87
C GLY A 148 8.74 5.25 -3.59
N GLN A 149 9.99 5.74 -3.58
CA GLN A 149 10.59 6.32 -2.37
C GLN A 149 10.24 7.82 -2.30
N GLY A 150 9.44 8.19 -1.32
CA GLY A 150 9.09 9.57 -1.05
C GLY A 150 10.10 10.29 -0.15
N TYR A 151 10.18 11.60 -0.28
CA TYR A 151 11.05 12.49 0.51
C TYR A 151 10.25 13.67 1.08
N ALA A 152 10.08 13.70 2.41
CA ALA A 152 9.43 14.78 3.15
C ALA A 152 10.23 16.09 3.04
N GLY A 153 11.57 15.99 3.05
CA GLY A 153 12.48 17.11 2.78
C GLY A 153 12.54 17.56 1.31
N GLY A 154 11.63 17.06 0.47
CA GLY A 154 11.50 17.44 -0.94
C GLY A 154 12.70 17.09 -1.81
N LEU A 155 12.80 17.76 -2.96
CA LEU A 155 13.82 17.47 -3.97
C LEU A 155 15.26 17.65 -3.42
N GLY A 156 15.49 18.60 -2.51
CA GLY A 156 16.81 18.81 -1.92
C GLY A 156 17.27 17.60 -1.08
N ALA A 157 16.38 17.01 -0.29
CA ALA A 157 16.70 15.81 0.48
C ALA A 157 16.94 14.59 -0.43
N LEU A 158 16.16 14.44 -1.49
CA LEU A 158 16.35 13.38 -2.50
C LEU A 158 17.71 13.49 -3.18
N LEU A 159 18.10 14.69 -3.60
CA LEU A 159 19.39 14.95 -4.25
C LEU A 159 20.56 14.72 -3.28
N ALA A 160 20.39 15.06 -2.00
CA ALA A 160 21.40 14.80 -0.97
C ALA A 160 21.60 13.30 -0.71
N ASP A 161 20.52 12.53 -0.68
CA ASP A 161 20.54 11.06 -0.57
C ASP A 161 21.25 10.43 -1.78
N ALA A 162 21.05 11.01 -2.97
CA ALA A 162 21.78 10.64 -4.20
C ALA A 162 23.26 11.11 -4.22
N GLY A 163 23.77 11.66 -3.12
CA GLY A 163 25.20 11.95 -2.92
C GLY A 163 25.65 13.37 -3.25
N LEU A 164 24.74 14.30 -3.57
CA LEU A 164 25.11 15.72 -3.70
C LEU A 164 25.34 16.37 -2.33
N PRO A 165 26.36 17.24 -2.17
CA PRO A 165 26.53 18.02 -0.95
C PRO A 165 25.28 18.86 -0.65
N GLY A 166 24.85 18.91 0.61
CA GLY A 166 23.61 19.58 1.04
C GLY A 166 23.37 20.99 0.46
N PRO A 167 24.37 21.90 0.45
CA PRO A 167 24.21 23.22 -0.17
C PRO A 167 23.95 23.16 -1.68
N ALA A 168 24.68 22.31 -2.41
CA ALA A 168 24.51 22.14 -3.85
C ALA A 168 23.18 21.45 -4.20
N ALA A 169 22.75 20.48 -3.39
CA ALA A 169 21.46 19.82 -3.53
C ALA A 169 20.29 20.81 -3.35
N THR A 170 20.41 21.71 -2.37
CA THR A 170 19.40 22.74 -2.09
C THR A 170 19.32 23.75 -3.23
N GLU A 171 20.46 24.24 -3.71
CA GLU A 171 20.53 25.18 -4.83
C GLU A 171 19.95 24.58 -6.12
N LEU A 172 20.34 23.35 -6.46
CA LEU A 172 19.81 22.65 -7.63
C LEU A 172 18.31 22.39 -7.53
N ALA A 173 17.81 22.03 -6.34
CA ALA A 173 16.38 21.85 -6.12
C ALA A 173 15.60 23.16 -6.32
N ALA A 174 16.16 24.28 -5.88
CA ALA A 174 15.57 25.60 -6.03
C ALA A 174 15.48 26.01 -7.51
N VAL A 175 16.57 25.78 -8.26
CA VAL A 175 16.61 26.02 -9.72
C VAL A 175 15.63 25.11 -10.46
N ALA A 176 15.56 23.83 -10.10
CA ALA A 176 14.66 22.87 -10.74
C ALA A 176 13.17 23.14 -10.50
N THR A 177 12.81 23.70 -9.33
CA THR A 177 11.42 24.05 -8.97
C THR A 177 11.01 25.46 -9.37
N GLY A 178 11.92 26.24 -9.97
CA GLY A 178 11.67 27.64 -10.33
C GLY A 178 11.65 28.61 -9.13
N LEU A 179 12.14 28.14 -7.97
CA LEU A 179 12.32 28.91 -6.74
C LEU A 179 13.75 29.48 -6.68
N THR A 180 14.17 30.29 -7.65
CA THR A 180 15.45 30.97 -7.49
C THR A 180 15.34 31.93 -6.29
N PRO A 181 16.30 31.93 -5.33
CA PRO A 181 16.38 33.01 -4.35
C PRO A 181 16.54 34.31 -5.14
N MET A 182 15.57 35.21 -5.08
CA MET A 182 15.71 36.54 -5.67
C MET A 182 16.83 37.28 -4.93
N GLY A 183 18.02 37.27 -5.50
CA GLY A 183 19.00 38.32 -5.28
C GLY A 183 18.52 39.58 -5.99
N ASP A 184 18.13 40.58 -5.20
CA ASP A 184 17.94 41.99 -5.53
C ASP A 184 17.55 42.33 -6.97
N ILE A 185 16.23 42.41 -7.24
CA ILE A 185 15.71 43.41 -8.18
C ILE A 185 14.40 44.01 -7.61
N THR A 186 14.47 45.30 -7.31
CA THR A 186 13.42 46.20 -6.87
C THR A 186 12.15 46.18 -7.74
N LEU A 187 11.01 46.31 -7.06
CA LEU A 187 9.66 46.53 -7.59
C LEU A 187 9.61 47.41 -8.86
N ALA A 188 8.91 46.93 -9.88
CA ALA A 188 8.15 47.77 -10.79
C ALA A 188 6.80 47.11 -11.11
N VAL A 189 5.75 47.64 -10.47
CA VAL A 189 4.34 47.47 -10.84
C VAL A 189 4.13 48.03 -12.25
N MET A 190 3.34 47.37 -13.10
CA MET A 190 2.30 47.98 -13.95
C MET A 190 1.46 46.90 -14.68
N PRO A 191 0.24 47.24 -15.18
CA PRO A 191 -0.85 46.33 -15.48
C PRO A 191 -1.18 46.22 -16.98
N GLY A 192 -1.89 45.16 -17.36
CA GLY A 192 -2.92 45.09 -18.42
C GLY A 192 -2.58 45.53 -19.86
N GLY A 193 -2.65 44.58 -20.80
CA GLY A 193 -2.97 44.87 -22.22
C GLY A 193 -2.19 44.05 -23.26
N PRO A 194 -2.76 43.75 -24.45
CA PRO A 194 -2.47 42.53 -25.23
C PRO A 194 -1.36 42.67 -26.31
N ALA A 195 -0.95 41.51 -26.82
CA ALA A 195 0.10 41.28 -27.82
C ALA A 195 0.02 42.14 -29.10
N PRO A 196 1.17 42.43 -29.75
CA PRO A 196 1.30 41.99 -31.16
C PRO A 196 2.74 41.61 -31.64
N THR A 197 2.76 40.61 -32.53
CA THR A 197 3.59 40.37 -33.75
C THR A 197 5.09 40.74 -33.87
N VAL A 198 5.84 39.72 -34.32
CA VAL A 198 7.20 39.65 -34.95
C VAL A 198 7.42 40.67 -36.08
N PRO A 199 8.68 41.11 -36.40
CA PRO A 199 9.54 40.31 -37.30
C PRO A 199 11.10 40.46 -37.19
N ARG A 200 11.79 39.33 -37.41
CA ARG A 200 12.88 39.05 -38.39
C ARG A 200 14.19 39.89 -38.41
N GLY A 201 15.33 39.17 -38.38
CA GLY A 201 16.61 39.57 -39.02
C GLY A 201 17.85 39.23 -38.16
N LEU A 202 18.56 38.11 -38.42
CA LEU A 202 19.71 37.94 -39.34
C LEU A 202 21.10 38.23 -38.71
N ARG A 203 21.86 37.12 -38.59
CA ARG A 203 23.33 36.93 -38.77
C ARG A 203 24.35 37.51 -37.78
N ALA A 204 25.21 36.58 -37.33
CA ALA A 204 26.58 36.75 -36.79
C ALA A 204 27.54 37.37 -37.85
N PRO A 205 28.80 37.80 -37.54
CA PRO A 205 29.84 36.97 -36.90
C PRO A 205 30.89 37.68 -36.00
N ASP A 206 31.70 36.85 -35.33
CA ASP A 206 33.10 36.96 -34.86
C ASP A 206 33.76 38.33 -34.64
N THR A 207 34.49 38.48 -33.52
CA THR A 207 35.97 38.62 -33.53
C THR A 207 36.60 38.75 -32.12
N ALA A 208 37.78 38.14 -32.00
CA ALA A 208 39.00 38.64 -31.33
C ALA A 208 39.16 38.57 -29.78
N GLN A 209 40.00 37.61 -29.36
CA GLN A 209 41.09 37.72 -28.36
C GLN A 209 42.18 38.74 -28.85
N PRO A 210 43.25 39.13 -28.09
CA PRO A 210 43.84 38.55 -26.85
C PRO A 210 44.48 39.55 -25.83
N ASP A 211 45.14 38.96 -24.81
CA ASP A 211 46.34 39.45 -24.06
C ASP A 211 46.16 40.60 -23.03
N THR A 212 46.81 40.67 -21.85
CA THR A 212 48.04 40.05 -21.34
C THR A 212 48.18 40.26 -19.81
N ALA A 213 48.92 39.35 -19.16
CA ALA A 213 49.90 39.50 -18.07
C ALA A 213 49.59 40.34 -16.81
N GLN A 214 49.78 39.75 -15.61
CA GLN A 214 51.03 39.94 -14.85
C GLN A 214 51.16 38.94 -13.70
N GLN A 215 52.35 38.32 -13.61
CA GLN A 215 52.84 37.47 -12.53
C GLN A 215 53.64 38.31 -11.53
N ASP A 216 53.66 37.91 -10.26
CA ASP A 216 54.82 38.11 -9.38
C ASP A 216 55.03 36.88 -8.48
N HIS A 217 56.26 36.35 -8.49
CA HIS A 217 56.86 35.32 -7.64
C HIS A 217 57.26 35.93 -6.27
N ALA A 218 57.31 35.26 -5.11
CA ALA A 218 58.20 34.16 -4.67
C ALA A 218 57.99 33.95 -3.13
N PRO A 219 58.69 33.04 -2.40
CA PRO A 219 59.24 31.72 -2.73
C PRO A 219 58.78 30.60 -1.76
N GLN A 220 59.24 29.39 -2.08
CA GLN A 220 58.97 28.07 -1.48
C GLN A 220 59.61 27.83 -0.10
N ASP A 221 59.01 26.93 0.68
CA ASP A 221 59.73 26.01 1.57
C ASP A 221 59.06 24.63 1.55
N THR A 222 59.89 23.58 1.54
CA THR A 222 59.53 22.18 1.24
C THR A 222 59.70 21.23 2.44
N ALA A 223 58.71 20.33 2.56
CA ALA A 223 58.71 18.95 3.12
C ALA A 223 58.59 18.73 4.66
N PRO A 224 58.15 17.54 5.15
CA PRO A 224 57.59 16.35 4.49
C PRO A 224 56.21 15.87 5.06
N ALA A 225 55.60 14.89 4.36
CA ALA A 225 54.33 14.25 4.71
C ALA A 225 54.41 13.24 5.89
N PRO A 226 53.31 13.03 6.65
CA PRO A 226 53.12 11.81 7.45
C PRO A 226 52.12 10.81 6.82
N ALA A 227 52.32 9.55 7.18
CA ALA A 227 51.72 8.31 6.68
C ALA A 227 50.20 8.13 6.98
N PRO A 228 49.51 7.20 6.30
CA PRO A 228 48.06 7.00 6.43
C PRO A 228 47.65 6.25 7.70
N THR A 229 46.59 6.73 8.36
CA THR A 229 45.91 6.12 9.51
C THR A 229 45.07 4.91 9.08
N PRO A 230 44.99 3.80 9.85
CA PRO A 230 44.12 2.67 9.52
C PRO A 230 42.63 3.01 9.70
N PRO A 231 41.70 2.32 8.99
CA PRO A 231 40.27 2.58 9.08
C PRO A 231 39.69 2.11 10.44
N PRO A 232 38.63 2.76 10.95
CA PRO A 232 37.98 2.36 12.20
C PRO A 232 37.16 1.07 12.03
N MET A 233 37.16 0.22 13.06
CA MET A 233 36.27 -0.95 13.19
C MET A 233 34.79 -0.52 13.26
N PRO A 234 33.85 -1.35 12.77
CA PRO A 234 32.42 -1.10 12.94
C PRO A 234 32.00 -1.31 14.42
N PRO A 235 31.01 -0.55 14.93
CA PRO A 235 30.49 -0.74 16.28
C PRO A 235 29.59 -1.99 16.37
N ASP A 236 29.61 -2.63 17.53
CA ASP A 236 28.70 -3.73 17.90
C ASP A 236 27.22 -3.28 17.87
N PRO A 237 26.26 -4.18 17.56
CA PRO A 237 24.85 -3.85 17.53
C PRO A 237 24.32 -3.51 18.93
N ILE A 238 23.67 -2.36 19.03
CA ILE A 238 23.00 -1.88 20.25
C ILE A 238 21.71 -2.71 20.45
N PRO A 239 21.44 -3.26 21.64
CA PRO A 239 20.14 -3.84 21.96
C PRO A 239 19.08 -2.72 22.03
N VAL A 240 18.04 -2.83 21.21
CA VAL A 240 16.89 -1.91 21.22
C VAL A 240 16.04 -2.15 22.46
N SER A 241 16.15 -1.24 23.43
CA SER A 241 15.22 -1.12 24.55
C SER A 241 13.87 -0.61 24.04
N ALA A 242 12.80 -1.36 24.34
CA ALA A 242 11.43 -0.97 24.07
C ALA A 242 11.04 0.26 24.93
N THR A 243 10.73 1.37 24.26
CA THR A 243 9.95 2.47 24.85
C THR A 243 8.78 2.76 23.90
N PRO A 244 7.53 2.79 24.40
CA PRO A 244 6.35 2.87 23.54
C PRO A 244 6.17 4.29 23.00
N TYR A 245 6.08 4.43 21.68
CA TYR A 245 5.76 5.70 21.02
C TYR A 245 4.26 5.80 20.78
N ALA A 246 3.67 6.93 21.16
CA ALA A 246 2.26 7.23 21.00
C ALA A 246 1.88 7.43 19.51
N ALA A 247 0.83 6.76 19.07
CA ALA A 247 0.32 6.82 17.70
C ALA A 247 -0.27 8.21 17.37
N GLY A 248 0.23 8.83 16.30
CA GLY A 248 -0.42 9.93 15.60
C GLY A 248 -1.38 9.43 14.50
N PRO A 249 -2.36 10.22 14.07
CA PRO A 249 -3.46 9.77 13.21
C PRO A 249 -3.00 9.60 11.75
N GLY A 250 -2.98 8.35 11.27
CA GLY A 250 -2.66 7.98 9.88
C GLY A 250 -3.85 8.16 8.94
N GLY A 251 -3.57 8.61 7.71
CA GLY A 251 -4.54 8.82 6.64
C GLY A 251 -4.19 7.96 5.42
N ASP A 252 -5.19 7.23 4.94
CA ASP A 252 -5.17 6.29 3.82
C ASP A 252 -4.73 6.89 2.46
N THR A 253 -3.88 6.18 1.68
CA THR A 253 -3.67 6.43 0.24
C THR A 253 -3.77 5.16 -0.62
N ALA A 254 -4.36 5.29 -1.81
CA ALA A 254 -4.84 4.21 -2.68
C ALA A 254 -3.97 3.97 -3.92
N GLY A 255 -3.81 2.70 -4.34
CA GLY A 255 -3.20 2.28 -5.64
C GLY A 255 -2.00 1.29 -5.59
N GLY A 256 -1.53 0.87 -4.42
CA GLY A 256 -0.68 -0.31 -4.26
C GLY A 256 -1.55 -1.56 -4.12
N PRO A 257 -0.99 -2.77 -3.91
CA PRO A 257 -1.79 -3.84 -3.32
C PRO A 257 -2.51 -3.25 -2.09
N PRO A 258 -3.83 -3.50 -1.92
CA PRO A 258 -4.58 -2.89 -0.84
C PRO A 258 -3.84 -3.14 0.48
N THR A 259 -3.37 -2.05 1.08
CA THR A 259 -2.70 -2.12 2.37
C THR A 259 -3.76 -2.31 3.44
N ILE A 260 -3.49 -3.20 4.39
CA ILE A 260 -4.38 -3.39 5.52
C ILE A 260 -4.20 -2.17 6.43
N SER A 261 -5.20 -1.28 6.44
CA SER A 261 -5.24 -0.08 7.28
C SER A 261 -6.18 -0.30 8.46
N TYR A 262 -5.68 0.01 9.66
CA TYR A 262 -6.40 -0.10 10.93
C TYR A 262 -6.58 1.27 11.62
N ALA A 263 -6.18 2.36 10.95
CA ALA A 263 -6.35 3.72 11.45
C ALA A 263 -7.84 4.11 11.39
N HIS A 264 -8.34 4.88 12.37
CA HIS A 264 -9.68 5.46 12.34
C HIS A 264 -9.60 6.96 12.72
N PRO A 265 -10.07 7.91 11.89
CA PRO A 265 -9.94 9.35 12.15
C PRO A 265 -10.79 9.89 13.31
N ARG A 266 -11.85 9.17 13.72
CA ARG A 266 -12.82 9.66 14.71
C ARG A 266 -12.72 8.91 16.04
N ARG A 267 -11.67 9.19 16.82
CA ARG A 267 -11.67 8.84 18.25
C ARG A 267 -12.44 9.92 19.02
N ARG A 268 -13.59 9.59 19.60
CA ARG A 268 -14.07 10.33 20.77
C ARG A 268 -13.26 9.81 21.96
N THR A 269 -12.44 10.68 22.54
CA THR A 269 -11.77 10.40 23.81
C THR A 269 -12.84 10.28 24.89
N SER A 270 -13.08 9.07 25.37
CA SER A 270 -13.86 8.84 26.59
C SER A 270 -13.21 9.59 27.75
N THR A 271 -14.01 10.24 28.59
CA THR A 271 -13.58 11.01 29.77
C THR A 271 -13.44 10.15 31.04
N GLU A 272 -13.62 8.83 30.92
CA GLU A 272 -13.59 7.89 32.04
C GLU A 272 -12.17 7.32 32.21
N PRO A 273 -11.66 7.12 33.43
CA PRO A 273 -10.32 6.56 33.64
C PRO A 273 -10.20 5.14 33.08
N PRO A 274 -9.05 4.74 32.49
CA PRO A 274 -8.86 3.39 31.95
C PRO A 274 -8.93 2.34 33.07
N GLU A 275 -9.55 1.19 32.78
CA GLU A 275 -9.58 0.04 33.69
C GLU A 275 -8.13 -0.44 33.92
N PRO A 276 -7.69 -0.68 35.17
CA PRO A 276 -6.31 -1.08 35.42
C PRO A 276 -6.03 -2.43 34.76
N ALA A 277 -4.96 -2.48 33.96
CA ALA A 277 -4.44 -3.73 33.41
C ALA A 277 -4.31 -4.77 34.55
N PRO A 278 -4.60 -6.07 34.29
CA PRO A 278 -4.32 -7.13 35.23
C PRO A 278 -2.88 -6.98 35.69
N ARG A 279 -2.65 -7.10 37.00
CA ARG A 279 -1.34 -6.89 37.61
C ARG A 279 -0.29 -7.63 36.77
N PRO A 280 0.81 -6.95 36.37
CA PRO A 280 1.91 -7.64 35.74
C PRO A 280 2.26 -8.85 36.62
N ALA A 281 2.38 -10.03 36.00
CA ALA A 281 3.08 -11.12 36.64
C ALA A 281 4.44 -10.58 37.11
N ALA A 282 4.96 -11.12 38.22
CA ALA A 282 6.26 -10.72 38.75
C ALA A 282 7.29 -10.60 37.61
N PRO A 283 8.16 -9.58 37.62
CA PRO A 283 9.13 -9.38 36.56
C PRO A 283 9.87 -10.71 36.31
N PRO A 284 9.94 -11.19 35.06
CA PRO A 284 10.55 -12.47 34.75
C PRO A 284 11.99 -12.47 35.27
N GLN A 285 12.43 -13.60 35.82
CA GLN A 285 13.84 -13.75 36.17
C GLN A 285 14.67 -13.59 34.89
N PRO A 286 15.85 -12.94 34.94
CA PRO A 286 16.70 -12.77 33.76
C PRO A 286 16.98 -14.13 33.10
N GLY A 287 16.39 -14.37 31.92
CA GLY A 287 16.58 -15.61 31.15
C GLY A 287 15.40 -16.58 31.12
N GLU A 288 14.29 -16.32 31.83
CA GLU A 288 13.04 -17.10 31.63
C GLU A 288 12.18 -16.49 30.52
N PRO A 289 11.70 -17.29 29.54
CA PRO A 289 10.78 -16.80 28.52
C PRO A 289 9.46 -16.39 29.18
N THR A 290 9.03 -15.16 28.94
CA THR A 290 7.73 -14.66 29.39
C THR A 290 6.62 -15.50 28.76
N ARG A 291 5.77 -16.10 29.58
CA ARG A 291 4.62 -16.86 29.09
C ARG A 291 3.60 -15.87 28.49
N PRO A 292 3.18 -16.03 27.22
CA PRO A 292 2.19 -15.15 26.61
C PRO A 292 0.88 -15.17 27.40
N VAL A 293 0.23 -14.01 27.51
CA VAL A 293 -1.07 -13.86 28.16
C VAL A 293 -2.01 -13.15 27.20
N ALA A 294 -3.22 -13.68 27.03
CA ALA A 294 -4.22 -13.07 26.17
C ALA A 294 -4.66 -11.71 26.73
N GLY A 295 -4.72 -10.74 25.83
CA GLY A 295 -5.02 -9.35 26.13
C GLY A 295 -3.91 -8.68 26.94
N ASP A 296 -2.63 -9.05 26.80
CA ASP A 296 -1.54 -8.40 27.55
C ASP A 296 -1.24 -6.97 27.06
N ALA A 297 -1.55 -6.66 25.81
CA ALA A 297 -1.39 -5.34 25.21
C ALA A 297 -2.15 -4.24 25.97
N SER A 298 -1.79 -2.99 25.68
CA SER A 298 -2.46 -1.82 26.23
C SER A 298 -3.82 -1.61 25.56
N GLY A 299 -4.79 -1.07 26.31
CA GLY A 299 -6.15 -0.82 25.81
C GLY A 299 -7.13 -0.52 26.95
N TRP A 300 -8.27 0.06 26.61
CA TRP A 300 -9.27 0.52 27.58
C TRP A 300 -10.27 -0.57 27.95
N SER A 301 -10.47 -1.55 27.06
CA SER A 301 -11.31 -2.73 27.28
C SER A 301 -10.54 -4.01 26.93
N MET A 302 -11.01 -5.17 27.39
CA MET A 302 -10.44 -6.46 26.99
C MET A 302 -10.47 -6.65 25.46
N GLU A 303 -11.55 -6.21 24.81
CA GLU A 303 -11.69 -6.27 23.35
C GLU A 303 -10.63 -5.43 22.63
N GLU A 304 -10.35 -4.21 23.10
CA GLU A 304 -9.32 -3.36 22.50
C GLU A 304 -7.90 -3.90 22.74
N ARG A 305 -7.66 -4.53 23.90
CA ARG A 305 -6.38 -5.16 24.22
C ARG A 305 -6.11 -6.37 23.32
N LEU A 306 -7.10 -7.23 23.12
CA LEU A 306 -6.99 -8.36 22.19
C LEU A 306 -6.76 -7.89 20.76
N TYR A 307 -7.48 -6.85 20.33
CA TYR A 307 -7.27 -6.23 19.02
C TYR A 307 -5.83 -5.69 18.86
N ASN A 308 -5.33 -4.95 19.85
CA ASN A 308 -3.97 -4.39 19.81
C ASN A 308 -2.90 -5.49 19.87
N GLN A 309 -3.16 -6.59 20.57
CA GLN A 309 -2.26 -7.74 20.61
C GLN A 309 -2.19 -8.45 19.25
N VAL A 310 -3.33 -8.71 18.60
CA VAL A 310 -3.37 -9.26 17.23
C VAL A 310 -2.62 -8.35 16.25
N TRP A 311 -2.80 -7.03 16.38
CA TRP A 311 -2.07 -6.04 15.59
C TRP A 311 -0.55 -6.09 15.83
N GLY A 312 -0.12 -6.21 17.09
CA GLY A 312 1.29 -6.39 17.44
C GLY A 312 1.89 -7.67 16.85
N MET A 313 1.18 -8.80 16.96
CA MET A 313 1.60 -10.07 16.35
C MET A 313 1.73 -9.95 14.82
N PHE A 314 0.82 -9.22 14.16
CA PHE A 314 0.88 -8.97 12.72
C PHE A 314 2.15 -8.17 12.35
N GLU A 315 2.44 -7.10 13.10
CA GLU A 315 3.62 -6.26 12.92
C GLU A 315 4.92 -7.02 13.14
N ASP A 316 5.00 -7.78 14.24
CA ASP A 316 6.18 -8.53 14.62
C ASP A 316 6.49 -9.62 13.60
N LEU A 317 5.48 -10.36 13.12
CA LEU A 317 5.67 -11.34 12.06
C LEU A 317 6.19 -10.69 10.76
N ALA A 318 5.62 -9.55 10.37
CA ALA A 318 6.08 -8.79 9.19
C ALA A 318 7.56 -8.39 9.32
N ARG A 319 7.94 -7.85 10.48
CA ARG A 319 9.30 -7.36 10.77
C ARG A 319 10.32 -8.48 10.90
N CYS A 320 10.00 -9.58 11.59
CA CYS A 320 10.89 -10.73 11.72
C CYS A 320 11.18 -11.37 10.36
N VAL A 321 10.17 -11.54 9.51
CA VAL A 321 10.36 -12.05 8.15
C VAL A 321 11.15 -11.06 7.28
N ALA A 322 10.93 -9.75 7.43
CA ALA A 322 11.71 -8.74 6.72
C ALA A 322 13.21 -8.78 7.12
N ALA A 323 13.49 -8.92 8.42
CA ALA A 323 14.85 -9.05 8.92
C ALA A 323 15.55 -10.30 8.38
N TYR A 324 14.85 -11.44 8.35
CA TYR A 324 15.36 -12.67 7.75
C TYR A 324 15.67 -12.50 6.26
N ARG A 325 14.70 -12.03 5.46
CA ARG A 325 14.88 -11.81 4.01
C ARG A 325 16.05 -10.85 3.73
N GLY A 326 16.15 -9.76 4.48
CA GLY A 326 17.25 -8.81 4.36
C GLY A 326 18.62 -9.41 4.72
N ALA A 327 18.68 -10.28 5.73
CA ALA A 327 19.92 -10.99 6.08
C ALA A 327 20.37 -11.97 4.99
N VAL A 328 19.42 -12.66 4.35
CA VAL A 328 19.70 -13.54 3.19
C VAL A 328 20.22 -12.72 2.01
N GLU A 329 19.56 -11.60 1.66
CA GLU A 329 20.00 -10.71 0.59
C GLU A 329 21.41 -10.13 0.84
N PHE A 330 21.72 -9.81 2.10
CA PHE A 330 23.05 -9.37 2.50
C PHE A 330 24.09 -10.48 2.33
N ALA A 331 23.77 -11.71 2.73
CA ALA A 331 24.66 -12.87 2.58
C ALA A 331 24.93 -13.17 1.09
N ASP A 332 23.91 -13.09 0.24
CA ASP A 332 24.03 -13.24 -1.21
C ASP A 332 24.92 -12.13 -1.82
N SER A 333 24.64 -10.87 -1.48
CA SER A 333 25.41 -9.71 -1.98
C SER A 333 26.88 -9.76 -1.54
N ARG A 334 27.14 -10.27 -0.33
CA ARG A 334 28.51 -10.48 0.17
C ARG A 334 29.21 -11.60 -0.59
N MET A 335 28.53 -12.72 -0.83
CA MET A 335 29.09 -13.82 -1.61
C MET A 335 29.45 -13.35 -3.03
N ASP A 336 28.55 -12.62 -3.70
CA ASP A 336 28.80 -12.10 -5.06
C ASP A 336 30.07 -11.23 -5.09
N ARG A 337 30.25 -10.34 -4.10
CA ARG A 337 31.47 -9.53 -3.98
C ARG A 337 32.73 -10.36 -3.75
N GLU A 338 32.69 -11.34 -2.84
CA GLU A 338 33.81 -12.23 -2.57
C GLU A 338 34.18 -13.08 -3.81
N LEU A 339 33.18 -13.48 -4.62
CA LEU A 339 33.39 -14.18 -5.89
C LEU A 339 34.02 -13.28 -6.95
N ASP A 340 33.56 -12.03 -7.09
CA ASP A 340 34.11 -11.06 -8.04
C ASP A 340 35.57 -10.71 -7.70
N GLU A 341 35.87 -10.49 -6.42
CA GLU A 341 37.24 -10.31 -5.92
C GLU A 341 38.12 -11.52 -6.26
N ALA A 342 37.64 -12.74 -6.01
CA ALA A 342 38.38 -13.96 -6.32
C ALA A 342 38.60 -14.18 -7.83
N LEU A 343 37.70 -13.67 -8.69
CA LEU A 343 37.79 -13.75 -10.16
C LEU A 343 38.62 -12.61 -10.79
N SER A 344 38.90 -11.56 -10.01
CA SER A 344 39.66 -10.40 -10.46
C SER A 344 41.13 -10.74 -10.75
N ASP A 345 41.73 -11.71 -10.04
CA ASP A 345 43.08 -12.20 -10.33
C ASP A 345 43.06 -13.31 -11.43
N PRO A 346 43.72 -13.10 -12.58
CA PRO A 346 43.83 -14.10 -13.65
C PRO A 346 44.37 -15.46 -13.20
N ARG A 347 45.20 -15.52 -12.14
CA ARG A 347 45.79 -16.76 -11.60
C ARG A 347 44.78 -17.65 -10.89
N HIS A 348 43.67 -17.08 -10.42
CA HIS A 348 42.61 -17.78 -9.70
C HIS A 348 41.48 -18.29 -10.62
N ARG A 349 41.55 -18.02 -11.93
CA ARG A 349 40.52 -18.44 -12.90
C ARG A 349 40.61 -19.90 -13.33
N LEU A 350 41.78 -20.54 -13.25
CA LEU A 350 42.04 -21.89 -13.79
C LEU A 350 42.71 -22.86 -12.79
N GLY A 351 42.80 -22.52 -11.50
CA GLY A 351 43.54 -23.30 -10.48
C GLY A 351 42.79 -23.56 -9.18
N GLY A 352 43.29 -24.52 -8.37
CA GLY A 352 42.65 -24.99 -7.12
C GLY A 352 42.50 -23.93 -6.02
N SER A 353 43.33 -22.88 -6.00
CA SER A 353 43.19 -21.75 -5.08
C SER A 353 41.93 -20.90 -5.34
N GLY A 354 41.50 -20.82 -6.61
CA GLY A 354 40.24 -20.17 -6.97
C GLY A 354 39.02 -20.98 -6.51
N ASN A 355 39.09 -22.32 -6.57
CA ASN A 355 38.03 -23.17 -6.03
C ASN A 355 37.91 -23.05 -4.51
N ALA A 356 39.03 -23.07 -3.78
CA ALA A 356 39.02 -22.90 -2.33
C ALA A 356 38.41 -21.55 -1.88
N ALA A 357 38.67 -20.47 -2.61
CA ALA A 357 38.08 -19.16 -2.33
C ALA A 357 36.56 -19.14 -2.56
N ARG A 358 36.08 -19.76 -3.65
CA ARG A 358 34.64 -19.90 -3.92
C ARG A 358 33.94 -20.75 -2.86
N ASP A 359 34.57 -21.87 -2.47
CA ASP A 359 34.03 -22.76 -1.44
C ASP A 359 33.96 -22.04 -0.08
N THR A 360 34.96 -21.23 0.25
CA THR A 360 34.96 -20.40 1.47
C THR A 360 33.86 -19.35 1.45
N ALA A 361 33.67 -18.64 0.33
CA ALA A 361 32.61 -17.64 0.18
C ALA A 361 31.21 -18.27 0.31
N ARG A 362 31.01 -19.46 -0.30
CA ARG A 362 29.77 -20.24 -0.16
C ARG A 362 29.52 -20.68 1.29
N ALA A 363 30.54 -21.22 1.96
CA ALA A 363 30.42 -21.65 3.35
C ALA A 363 30.05 -20.49 4.29
N ARG A 364 30.62 -19.30 4.08
CA ARG A 364 30.26 -18.09 4.85
C ARG A 364 28.83 -17.63 4.61
N ARG A 365 28.38 -17.67 3.34
CA ARG A 365 26.98 -17.39 3.00
C ARG A 365 26.06 -18.37 3.73
N GLU A 366 26.35 -19.66 3.66
CA GLU A 366 25.56 -20.70 4.33
C GLU A 366 25.51 -20.48 5.85
N GLU A 367 26.63 -20.11 6.46
CA GLU A 367 26.70 -19.77 7.89
C GLU A 367 25.81 -18.56 8.25
N LEU A 368 25.88 -17.47 7.48
CA LEU A 368 25.05 -16.28 7.71
C LEU A 368 23.55 -16.58 7.54
N VAL A 369 23.19 -17.34 6.50
CA VAL A 369 21.79 -17.75 6.28
C VAL A 369 21.31 -18.66 7.41
N ALA A 370 22.13 -19.59 7.89
CA ALA A 370 21.79 -20.46 9.01
C ALA A 370 21.59 -19.67 10.32
N GLN A 371 22.43 -18.65 10.58
CA GLN A 371 22.26 -17.76 11.73
C GLN A 371 20.95 -16.96 11.63
N ALA A 372 20.65 -16.40 10.45
CA ALA A 372 19.40 -15.67 10.22
C ALA A 372 18.17 -16.57 10.38
N GLN A 373 18.21 -17.80 9.87
CA GLN A 373 17.15 -18.78 10.03
C GLN A 373 16.92 -19.13 11.51
N ALA A 374 17.98 -19.33 12.29
CA ALA A 374 17.85 -19.63 13.71
C ALA A 374 17.19 -18.50 14.51
N VAL A 375 17.43 -17.24 14.13
CA VAL A 375 16.75 -16.07 14.70
C VAL A 375 15.27 -16.08 14.32
N LEU A 376 14.95 -16.28 13.04
CA LEU A 376 13.57 -16.36 12.57
C LEU A 376 12.80 -17.49 13.27
N ASP A 377 13.38 -18.68 13.39
CA ASP A 377 12.75 -19.84 14.03
C ASP A 377 12.40 -19.55 15.49
N ARG A 378 13.30 -18.89 16.22
CA ARG A 378 13.04 -18.47 17.61
C ARG A 378 11.85 -17.50 17.69
N ASP A 379 11.82 -16.49 16.83
CA ASP A 379 10.78 -15.47 16.85
C ASP A 379 9.43 -16.06 16.42
N LEU A 380 9.42 -16.97 15.43
CA LEU A 380 8.22 -17.70 15.01
C LEU A 380 7.68 -18.63 16.11
N LEU A 381 8.56 -19.27 16.90
CA LEU A 381 8.14 -20.07 18.06
C LEU A 381 7.44 -19.21 19.11
N GLN A 382 7.95 -18.01 19.38
CA GLN A 382 7.32 -17.06 20.29
C GLN A 382 5.94 -16.63 19.79
N LEU A 383 5.83 -16.21 18.53
CA LEU A 383 4.56 -15.78 17.94
C LEU A 383 3.54 -16.93 17.86
N THR A 384 4.00 -18.17 17.63
CA THR A 384 3.13 -19.35 17.68
C THR A 384 2.56 -19.54 19.10
N ALA A 385 3.40 -19.46 20.13
CA ALA A 385 2.95 -19.57 21.51
C ALA A 385 1.98 -18.45 21.91
N GLU A 386 2.16 -17.24 21.37
CA GLU A 386 1.25 -16.13 21.58
C GLU A 386 -0.11 -16.39 20.90
N SER A 387 -0.10 -16.82 19.64
CA SER A 387 -1.31 -17.19 18.90
C SER A 387 -2.13 -18.28 19.61
N GLU A 388 -1.47 -19.30 20.17
CA GLU A 388 -2.12 -20.37 20.93
C GLU A 388 -2.87 -19.89 22.18
N VAL A 389 -2.46 -18.75 22.74
CA VAL A 389 -3.11 -18.15 23.91
C VAL A 389 -4.17 -17.12 23.49
N VAL A 390 -3.90 -16.33 22.45
CA VAL A 390 -4.78 -15.26 21.97
C VAL A 390 -6.01 -15.82 21.26
N GLU A 391 -5.86 -16.75 20.31
CA GLU A 391 -6.98 -17.23 19.48
C GLU A 391 -8.16 -17.79 20.29
N PRO A 392 -7.96 -18.63 21.34
CA PRO A 392 -9.07 -19.11 22.17
C PRO A 392 -9.74 -18.01 23.01
N ALA A 393 -9.06 -16.90 23.25
CA ALA A 393 -9.57 -15.78 24.04
C ALA A 393 -10.32 -14.73 23.19
N LEU A 394 -10.28 -14.86 21.86
CA LEU A 394 -10.95 -13.91 20.97
C LEU A 394 -12.47 -13.95 21.15
N PRO A 395 -13.14 -12.78 21.27
CA PRO A 395 -14.60 -12.71 21.28
C PRO A 395 -15.16 -13.10 19.91
N ALA A 396 -16.46 -13.44 19.84
CA ALA A 396 -17.10 -13.90 18.61
C ALA A 396 -16.86 -12.99 17.36
N PRO A 397 -16.85 -11.65 17.45
CA PRO A 397 -16.54 -10.81 16.29
C PRO A 397 -15.14 -11.05 15.69
N TYR A 398 -14.18 -11.50 16.51
CA TYR A 398 -12.76 -11.67 16.14
C TYR A 398 -12.39 -13.15 15.92
N ALA A 399 -13.20 -14.06 16.44
CA ALA A 399 -12.93 -15.47 16.46
C ALA A 399 -13.36 -16.17 15.17
N ARG A 400 -12.59 -17.19 14.77
CA ARG A 400 -12.95 -18.11 13.67
C ARG A 400 -14.29 -18.81 13.94
N TRP A 401 -14.95 -19.28 12.89
CA TRP A 401 -16.23 -19.99 13.02
C TRP A 401 -16.14 -21.33 13.74
N ASP A 402 -14.96 -21.95 13.83
CA ASP A 402 -14.71 -23.17 14.61
C ASP A 402 -14.41 -22.90 16.09
N ASN A 403 -14.28 -21.63 16.48
CA ASN A 403 -14.00 -21.26 17.87
C ASN A 403 -15.22 -21.55 18.77
N PRO A 404 -15.03 -22.22 19.92
CA PRO A 404 -16.12 -22.54 20.85
C PRO A 404 -16.92 -21.33 21.37
N VAL A 405 -16.37 -20.11 21.30
CA VAL A 405 -17.07 -18.88 21.71
C VAL A 405 -18.43 -18.74 21.02
N TRP A 406 -18.56 -19.21 19.77
CA TRP A 406 -19.82 -19.17 19.02
C TRP A 406 -20.92 -20.01 19.65
N HIS A 407 -20.60 -21.03 20.46
CA HIS A 407 -21.62 -21.84 21.14
C HIS A 407 -22.27 -21.09 22.31
N ALA A 408 -21.53 -20.23 23.00
CA ALA A 408 -22.02 -19.42 24.12
C ALA A 408 -22.38 -17.98 23.70
N HIS A 409 -22.13 -17.60 22.45
CA HIS A 409 -22.33 -16.24 21.95
C HIS A 409 -23.78 -15.75 22.11
N THR A 410 -23.93 -14.57 22.71
CA THR A 410 -25.18 -13.82 22.81
C THR A 410 -25.05 -12.51 22.04
N VAL A 411 -26.14 -12.06 21.42
CA VAL A 411 -26.15 -10.77 20.70
C VAL A 411 -25.74 -9.65 21.67
N PRO A 412 -24.71 -8.85 21.35
CA PRO A 412 -24.18 -7.86 22.26
C PRO A 412 -25.09 -6.63 22.38
N GLY A 413 -24.94 -5.87 23.46
CA GLY A 413 -25.64 -4.60 23.67
C GLY A 413 -24.94 -3.39 23.03
N GLU A 414 -23.68 -3.54 22.65
CA GLU A 414 -22.86 -2.52 22.01
C GLU A 414 -22.31 -3.03 20.67
N SER A 415 -22.00 -2.12 19.75
CA SER A 415 -21.33 -2.47 18.49
C SER A 415 -19.89 -2.89 18.76
N PRO A 416 -19.34 -3.84 17.99
CA PRO A 416 -17.99 -4.33 18.20
C PRO A 416 -16.98 -3.26 17.79
N LEU A 417 -15.73 -3.37 18.23
CA LEU A 417 -14.66 -2.50 17.75
C LEU A 417 -14.18 -2.91 16.35
N ALA A 418 -14.14 -4.21 16.08
CA ALA A 418 -13.65 -4.78 14.83
C ALA A 418 -14.32 -6.11 14.46
N LEU A 419 -13.99 -6.65 13.28
CA LEU A 419 -14.49 -7.93 12.78
C LEU A 419 -13.39 -8.69 12.08
N ARG A 420 -13.36 -10.02 12.23
CA ARG A 420 -12.50 -10.89 11.43
C ARG A 420 -13.07 -11.04 10.01
N LEU A 421 -12.28 -10.75 9.00
CA LEU A 421 -12.58 -11.06 7.59
C LEU A 421 -11.94 -12.36 7.11
N GLY A 422 -10.88 -12.82 7.75
CA GLY A 422 -10.19 -14.04 7.39
C GLY A 422 -8.89 -14.16 8.16
N ASP A 423 -7.97 -14.95 7.62
CA ASP A 423 -6.65 -15.21 8.19
C ASP A 423 -5.57 -14.74 7.22
N LEU A 424 -4.44 -14.31 7.75
CA LEU A 424 -3.25 -13.89 7.01
C LEU A 424 -2.08 -14.78 7.40
N HIS A 425 -1.31 -15.23 6.42
CA HIS A 425 -0.04 -15.89 6.69
C HIS A 425 1.02 -15.54 5.64
N LEU A 426 2.28 -15.76 6.01
CA LEU A 426 3.43 -15.63 5.13
C LEU A 426 3.95 -17.02 4.69
N PRO A 427 4.62 -17.14 3.52
CA PRO A 427 5.15 -18.41 3.02
C PRO A 427 6.15 -19.10 3.97
N GLU A 428 6.88 -18.32 4.77
CA GLU A 428 7.86 -18.81 5.73
C GLU A 428 7.22 -19.66 6.84
N ARG A 429 5.95 -19.39 7.19
CA ARG A 429 5.22 -20.13 8.23
C ARG A 429 3.71 -20.16 7.94
N PRO A 430 3.24 -21.01 7.01
CA PRO A 430 1.82 -21.06 6.65
C PRO A 430 0.89 -21.49 7.79
N ASP A 431 1.42 -22.25 8.76
CA ASP A 431 0.66 -22.71 9.92
C ASP A 431 0.37 -21.59 10.95
N LEU A 432 1.16 -20.50 10.94
CA LEU A 432 0.96 -19.35 11.82
C LEU A 432 0.02 -18.35 11.16
N ARG A 433 -1.26 -18.43 11.54
CA ARG A 433 -2.33 -17.60 10.98
C ARG A 433 -2.62 -16.41 11.88
N ILE A 434 -2.49 -15.21 11.32
CA ILE A 434 -2.83 -13.96 11.98
C ILE A 434 -4.27 -13.57 11.60
N PRO A 435 -5.18 -13.31 12.56
CA PRO A 435 -6.52 -12.84 12.25
C PRO A 435 -6.49 -11.50 11.48
N MET A 436 -7.12 -11.45 10.30
CA MET A 436 -7.37 -10.19 9.60
C MET A 436 -8.57 -9.50 10.25
N LEU A 437 -8.31 -8.61 11.20
CA LEU A 437 -9.35 -7.80 11.81
C LEU A 437 -9.56 -6.52 10.96
N VAL A 438 -10.78 -5.99 10.93
CA VAL A 438 -11.06 -4.67 10.35
C VAL A 438 -11.97 -3.90 11.28
N ARG A 439 -11.71 -2.61 11.47
CA ARG A 439 -12.55 -1.78 12.33
C ARG A 439 -13.94 -1.59 11.74
N VAL A 440 -14.92 -1.44 12.63
CA VAL A 440 -16.26 -0.99 12.26
C VAL A 440 -16.53 0.42 12.79
N PRO A 441 -17.35 1.24 12.11
CA PRO A 441 -18.00 0.97 10.81
C PRO A 441 -16.97 0.79 9.67
N LEU A 442 -17.26 -0.06 8.68
CA LEU A 442 -16.32 -0.36 7.60
C LEU A 442 -16.03 0.90 6.78
N GLU A 443 -14.78 1.36 6.78
CA GLU A 443 -14.39 2.58 6.06
C GLU A 443 -14.47 2.42 4.53
N ARG A 444 -14.19 1.20 4.07
CA ARG A 444 -14.30 0.80 2.67
C ARG A 444 -15.29 -0.32 2.54
N GLY A 445 -16.07 -0.28 1.46
CA GLY A 445 -16.85 -1.46 1.08
C GLY A 445 -15.93 -2.62 0.71
N LEU A 446 -16.50 -3.82 0.66
CA LEU A 446 -15.80 -5.04 0.31
C LEU A 446 -16.11 -5.44 -1.13
N TRP A 447 -15.14 -6.01 -1.81
CA TRP A 447 -15.32 -6.68 -3.08
C TRP A 447 -14.74 -8.09 -2.97
N ILE A 448 -15.61 -9.09 -3.06
CA ILE A 448 -15.22 -10.50 -3.14
C ILE A 448 -15.17 -10.88 -4.62
N ASP A 449 -13.98 -11.21 -5.07
CA ASP A 449 -13.72 -11.60 -6.45
C ASP A 449 -14.31 -12.99 -6.72
N ASN A 450 -15.10 -13.15 -7.79
CA ASN A 450 -15.59 -14.46 -8.22
C ASN A 450 -15.11 -14.86 -9.61
N GLY A 451 -14.13 -14.11 -10.17
CA GLY A 451 -13.44 -14.40 -11.42
C GLY A 451 -12.20 -15.28 -11.24
N ARG A 452 -11.72 -15.90 -12.33
CA ARG A 452 -10.62 -16.89 -12.30
C ARG A 452 -9.22 -16.28 -12.40
N THR A 453 -9.10 -14.97 -12.58
CA THR A 453 -7.87 -14.32 -13.07
C THR A 453 -6.91 -13.84 -11.97
N GLY A 454 -7.24 -14.04 -10.69
CA GLY A 454 -6.48 -13.52 -9.56
C GLY A 454 -5.37 -14.41 -8.98
N SER A 455 -5.54 -15.74 -8.95
CA SER A 455 -4.64 -16.64 -8.22
C SER A 455 -4.56 -18.05 -8.81
N GLU A 456 -3.46 -18.77 -8.59
CA GLU A 456 -3.32 -20.18 -9.02
C GLU A 456 -4.45 -21.06 -8.44
N SER A 457 -4.84 -20.81 -7.18
CA SER A 457 -5.96 -21.48 -6.51
C SER A 457 -7.29 -21.25 -7.24
N ALA A 458 -7.57 -20.01 -7.65
CA ALA A 458 -8.78 -19.66 -8.40
C ALA A 458 -8.77 -20.27 -9.81
N MET A 459 -7.61 -20.31 -10.47
CA MET A 459 -7.45 -20.94 -11.78
C MET A 459 -7.68 -22.45 -11.75
N ALA A 460 -7.32 -23.12 -10.65
CA ALA A 460 -7.52 -24.55 -10.47
C ALA A 460 -8.97 -24.94 -10.12
N MET A 461 -9.79 -23.99 -9.66
CA MET A 461 -11.19 -24.24 -9.31
C MET A 461 -12.15 -24.09 -10.49
N ASP A 462 -13.25 -24.84 -10.41
CA ASP A 462 -14.38 -24.71 -11.31
C ASP A 462 -15.12 -23.37 -11.08
N THR A 463 -15.55 -22.69 -12.14
CA THR A 463 -16.13 -21.35 -12.09
C THR A 463 -17.38 -21.30 -11.20
N ASP A 464 -18.28 -22.29 -11.30
CA ASP A 464 -19.51 -22.32 -10.51
C ASP A 464 -19.20 -22.52 -9.02
N ARG A 465 -18.17 -23.33 -8.73
CA ARG A 465 -17.69 -23.54 -7.36
C ARG A 465 -17.06 -22.27 -6.80
N LEU A 466 -16.31 -21.51 -7.60
CA LEU A 466 -15.71 -20.25 -7.19
C LEU A 466 -16.78 -19.18 -6.90
N ARG A 467 -17.77 -19.05 -7.78
CA ARG A 467 -18.94 -18.15 -7.58
C ARG A 467 -19.69 -18.49 -6.31
N ARG A 468 -19.93 -19.78 -6.05
CA ARG A 468 -20.55 -20.24 -4.80
C ARG A 468 -19.69 -19.90 -3.58
N ALA A 469 -18.38 -20.16 -3.63
CA ALA A 469 -17.48 -19.84 -2.52
C ALA A 469 -17.46 -18.35 -2.20
N ALA A 470 -17.47 -17.48 -3.22
CA ALA A 470 -17.56 -16.04 -3.04
C ALA A 470 -18.86 -15.60 -2.37
N MET A 471 -19.99 -16.21 -2.77
CA MET A 471 -21.27 -15.90 -2.15
C MET A 471 -21.39 -16.48 -0.72
N ASP A 472 -20.86 -17.67 -0.47
CA ASP A 472 -20.79 -18.28 0.87
C ASP A 472 -19.94 -17.41 1.82
N MET A 473 -18.84 -16.83 1.32
CA MET A 473 -18.03 -15.87 2.06
C MET A 473 -18.78 -14.57 2.38
N ALA A 474 -19.51 -14.01 1.41
CA ALA A 474 -20.37 -12.84 1.65
C ALA A 474 -21.42 -13.12 2.74
N VAL A 475 -22.04 -14.30 2.72
CA VAL A 475 -23.03 -14.74 3.71
C VAL A 475 -22.40 -14.92 5.08
N ALA A 476 -21.19 -15.49 5.16
CA ALA A 476 -20.45 -15.63 6.40
C ALA A 476 -20.14 -14.26 7.03
N HIS A 477 -19.68 -13.29 6.24
CA HIS A 477 -19.44 -11.92 6.74
C HIS A 477 -20.72 -11.23 7.20
N ALA A 478 -21.80 -11.34 6.43
CA ALA A 478 -23.10 -10.77 6.80
C ALA A 478 -23.65 -11.40 8.09
N ALA A 479 -23.54 -12.71 8.25
CA ALA A 479 -23.94 -13.41 9.46
C ALA A 479 -23.11 -12.98 10.68
N ARG A 480 -21.79 -12.83 10.52
CA ARG A 480 -20.91 -12.31 11.57
C ARG A 480 -21.27 -10.88 11.96
N LEU A 481 -21.49 -9.99 10.98
CA LEU A 481 -21.92 -8.60 11.21
C LEU A 481 -23.23 -8.54 12.01
N LEU A 482 -24.24 -9.32 11.59
CA LEU A 482 -25.52 -9.41 12.27
C LEU A 482 -25.42 -9.95 13.69
N ALA A 483 -24.56 -10.95 13.92
CA ALA A 483 -24.35 -11.55 15.23
C ALA A 483 -23.53 -10.66 16.17
N ALA A 484 -22.65 -9.82 15.61
CA ALA A 484 -21.73 -8.97 16.34
C ALA A 484 -22.32 -7.59 16.70
N HIS A 485 -23.42 -7.16 16.08
CA HIS A 485 -24.09 -5.90 16.38
C HIS A 485 -25.34 -6.11 17.25
N PRO A 486 -25.79 -5.06 17.98
CA PRO A 486 -27.10 -5.08 18.61
C PRO A 486 -28.21 -5.34 17.59
N ALA A 487 -29.22 -6.10 18.02
CA ALA A 487 -30.22 -6.70 17.14
C ALA A 487 -30.98 -5.70 16.24
N ASP A 488 -31.15 -4.47 16.71
CA ASP A 488 -31.87 -3.35 16.10
C ASP A 488 -30.94 -2.29 15.48
N ARG A 489 -29.62 -2.49 15.54
CA ARG A 489 -28.61 -1.49 15.10
C ARG A 489 -27.93 -1.82 13.79
N PHE A 490 -28.20 -2.99 13.21
CA PHE A 490 -27.62 -3.41 11.94
C PHE A 490 -28.64 -4.13 11.06
N ALA A 491 -28.74 -3.73 9.79
CA ALA A 491 -29.66 -4.28 8.81
C ALA A 491 -28.91 -4.70 7.53
N VAL A 492 -29.43 -5.73 6.85
CA VAL A 492 -28.80 -6.30 5.65
C VAL A 492 -29.81 -6.30 4.50
N HIS A 493 -29.42 -5.67 3.40
CA HIS A 493 -30.10 -5.69 2.11
C HIS A 493 -29.31 -6.56 1.14
N VAL A 494 -30.02 -7.23 0.24
CA VAL A 494 -29.41 -8.10 -0.78
C VAL A 494 -30.01 -7.77 -2.13
N ILE A 495 -29.15 -7.58 -3.12
CA ILE A 495 -29.48 -7.60 -4.54
C ILE A 495 -28.87 -8.88 -5.12
N ASP A 496 -29.71 -9.78 -5.62
CA ASP A 496 -29.33 -11.00 -6.33
C ASP A 496 -30.07 -11.02 -7.66
N ALA A 497 -29.52 -10.31 -8.64
CA ALA A 497 -30.29 -9.83 -9.78
C ALA A 497 -30.90 -10.96 -10.65
N ALA A 498 -30.13 -12.01 -10.99
CA ALA A 498 -30.66 -13.22 -11.64
C ALA A 498 -31.06 -14.35 -10.66
N GLY A 499 -30.89 -14.16 -9.35
CA GLY A 499 -31.22 -15.20 -8.37
C GLY A 499 -30.20 -16.34 -8.26
N ALA A 500 -29.00 -16.17 -8.82
CA ALA A 500 -27.96 -17.20 -8.82
C ALA A 500 -27.36 -17.45 -7.42
N GLY A 501 -27.46 -16.49 -6.51
CA GLY A 501 -26.98 -16.58 -5.12
C GLY A 501 -27.96 -17.24 -4.15
N ALA A 502 -29.16 -17.64 -4.60
CA ALA A 502 -30.25 -18.09 -3.73
C ALA A 502 -29.88 -19.24 -2.78
N ALA A 503 -29.05 -20.19 -3.23
CA ALA A 503 -28.61 -21.32 -2.41
C ALA A 503 -27.76 -20.88 -1.22
N SER A 504 -26.78 -20.01 -1.46
CA SER A 504 -25.90 -19.45 -0.42
C SER A 504 -26.66 -18.52 0.53
N LEU A 505 -27.61 -17.75 0.02
CA LEU A 505 -28.45 -16.83 0.81
C LEU A 505 -29.48 -17.52 1.71
N ALA A 506 -29.75 -18.80 1.49
CA ALA A 506 -30.82 -19.52 2.18
C ALA A 506 -30.78 -19.42 3.72
N PRO A 507 -29.61 -19.47 4.42
CA PRO A 507 -29.57 -19.30 5.87
C PRO A 507 -30.10 -17.93 6.34
N LEU A 508 -29.72 -16.85 5.67
CA LEU A 508 -30.17 -15.48 6.01
C LEU A 508 -31.67 -15.30 5.77
N VAL A 509 -32.16 -15.84 4.64
CA VAL A 509 -33.57 -15.78 4.27
C VAL A 509 -34.43 -16.60 5.24
N ARG A 510 -34.04 -17.85 5.53
CA ARG A 510 -34.78 -18.73 6.46
C ARG A 510 -34.83 -18.16 7.88
N ALA A 511 -33.74 -17.54 8.35
CA ALA A 511 -33.70 -16.92 9.66
C ALA A 511 -34.54 -15.63 9.75
N GLY A 512 -34.93 -15.04 8.61
CA GLY A 512 -35.72 -13.80 8.57
C GLY A 512 -34.93 -12.57 9.06
N VAL A 513 -33.61 -12.57 8.86
CA VAL A 513 -32.71 -11.52 9.35
C VAL A 513 -32.39 -10.44 8.32
N LEU A 514 -32.86 -10.58 7.08
CA LEU A 514 -32.73 -9.55 6.06
C LEU A 514 -33.78 -8.45 6.28
N ALA A 515 -33.45 -7.21 5.89
CA ALA A 515 -34.37 -6.07 5.94
C ALA A 515 -35.56 -6.21 4.96
N GLY A 516 -35.40 -7.06 3.94
CA GLY A 516 -36.43 -7.44 2.98
C GLY A 516 -36.00 -8.69 2.20
N PRO A 517 -36.87 -9.22 1.33
CA PRO A 517 -36.47 -10.31 0.43
C PRO A 517 -35.32 -9.84 -0.49
N PRO A 518 -34.41 -10.75 -0.93
CA PRO A 518 -33.40 -10.42 -1.93
C PRO A 518 -34.04 -9.81 -3.17
N ALA A 519 -33.57 -8.64 -3.57
CA ALA A 519 -34.07 -7.93 -4.73
C ALA A 519 -33.59 -8.63 -6.00
N ALA A 520 -34.54 -8.96 -6.89
CA ALA A 520 -34.28 -9.61 -8.16
C ALA A 520 -34.79 -8.76 -9.34
N GLY A 521 -34.14 -8.90 -10.49
CA GLY A 521 -34.43 -8.14 -11.70
C GLY A 521 -34.20 -6.63 -11.59
N ALA A 522 -34.31 -5.93 -12.72
CA ALA A 522 -33.99 -4.51 -12.82
C ALA A 522 -34.86 -3.60 -11.92
N ALA A 523 -36.13 -3.96 -11.72
CA ALA A 523 -37.04 -3.20 -10.86
C ALA A 523 -36.63 -3.28 -9.38
N GLY A 524 -36.32 -4.49 -8.88
CA GLY A 524 -35.89 -4.69 -7.49
C GLY A 524 -34.54 -4.04 -7.20
N VAL A 525 -33.60 -4.13 -8.17
CA VAL A 525 -32.30 -3.43 -8.12
C VAL A 525 -32.53 -1.93 -7.98
N SER A 526 -33.32 -1.34 -8.87
CA SER A 526 -33.60 0.10 -8.89
C SER A 526 -34.25 0.59 -7.61
N GLU A 527 -35.25 -0.14 -7.10
CA GLU A 527 -35.97 0.20 -5.88
C GLU A 527 -35.05 0.17 -4.65
N THR A 528 -34.22 -0.86 -4.53
CA THR A 528 -33.31 -1.01 -3.38
C THR A 528 -32.24 0.08 -3.37
N LEU A 529 -31.63 0.36 -4.53
CA LEU A 529 -30.64 1.43 -4.65
C LEU A 529 -31.26 2.80 -4.40
N GLU A 530 -32.46 3.08 -4.92
CA GLU A 530 -33.14 4.35 -4.71
C GLU A 530 -33.47 4.59 -3.23
N ARG A 531 -33.96 3.56 -2.53
CA ARG A 531 -34.25 3.62 -1.09
C ARG A 531 -32.99 3.92 -0.28
N LEU A 532 -31.88 3.23 -0.56
CA LEU A 532 -30.62 3.45 0.15
C LEU A 532 -29.99 4.80 -0.18
N THR A 533 -30.02 5.25 -1.43
CA THR A 533 -29.55 6.58 -1.82
C THR A 533 -30.35 7.66 -1.10
N ARG A 534 -31.69 7.57 -1.08
CA ARG A 534 -32.54 8.51 -0.33
C ARG A 534 -32.18 8.54 1.16
N ARG A 535 -31.91 7.38 1.77
CA ARG A 535 -31.45 7.31 3.16
C ARG A 535 -30.14 8.06 3.35
N VAL A 536 -29.14 7.80 2.50
CA VAL A 536 -27.82 8.47 2.57
C VAL A 536 -27.99 9.99 2.50
N ASP A 537 -28.76 10.48 1.54
CA ASP A 537 -29.00 11.92 1.36
C ASP A 537 -29.62 12.55 2.61
N LEU A 538 -30.69 11.95 3.15
CA LEU A 538 -31.39 12.47 4.33
C LEU A 538 -30.51 12.45 5.58
N VAL A 539 -29.80 11.35 5.83
CA VAL A 539 -28.92 11.23 7.00
C VAL A 539 -27.72 12.17 6.88
N GLN A 540 -27.11 12.31 5.70
CA GLN A 540 -26.04 13.27 5.48
C GLN A 540 -26.50 14.71 5.70
N MET A 541 -27.69 15.08 5.19
CA MET A 541 -28.27 16.40 5.42
C MET A 541 -28.47 16.68 6.91
N ALA A 542 -29.05 15.73 7.65
CA ALA A 542 -29.28 15.86 9.09
C ALA A 542 -27.96 15.97 9.89
N VAL A 543 -26.95 15.16 9.55
CA VAL A 543 -25.61 15.21 10.17
C VAL A 543 -24.92 16.54 9.87
N ARG A 544 -24.98 17.04 8.63
CA ARG A 544 -24.37 18.34 8.25
C ARG A 544 -25.08 19.52 8.91
N ALA A 545 -26.39 19.43 9.12
CA ALA A 545 -27.18 20.43 9.85
C ALA A 545 -26.98 20.35 11.37
N GLY A 546 -26.42 19.24 11.88
CA GLY A 546 -26.30 18.98 13.32
C GLY A 546 -27.62 18.66 14.00
N ALA A 547 -28.64 18.22 13.24
CA ALA A 547 -29.99 17.95 13.70
C ALA A 547 -30.44 16.52 13.33
N PRO A 548 -29.80 15.46 13.88
CA PRO A 548 -30.18 14.07 13.62
C PRO A 548 -31.61 13.73 14.07
N GLU A 549 -32.17 14.47 15.03
CA GLU A 549 -33.54 14.35 15.51
C GLU A 549 -34.62 14.79 14.49
N ASP A 550 -34.24 15.59 13.49
CA ASP A 550 -35.14 16.07 12.44
C ASP A 550 -35.32 15.05 11.30
N LEU A 551 -34.70 13.87 11.42
CA LEU A 551 -34.88 12.80 10.45
C LEU A 551 -36.34 12.35 10.39
N PRO A 552 -36.91 12.16 9.18
CA PRO A 552 -38.25 11.60 9.05
C PRO A 552 -38.36 10.25 9.79
N PRO A 553 -39.50 9.97 10.44
CA PRO A 553 -39.67 8.77 11.26
C PRO A 553 -39.62 7.46 10.46
N ASP A 554 -39.76 7.53 9.12
CA ASP A 554 -39.58 6.39 8.20
C ASP A 554 -38.11 6.08 7.88
N VAL A 555 -37.16 6.94 8.29
CA VAL A 555 -35.73 6.74 8.04
C VAL A 555 -35.13 5.83 9.10
N ASP A 556 -34.70 4.64 8.66
CA ASP A 556 -33.95 3.71 9.49
C ASP A 556 -32.53 4.25 9.76
N THR A 557 -32.22 4.51 11.03
CA THR A 557 -30.92 5.02 11.48
C THR A 557 -29.91 3.92 11.82
N SER A 558 -30.30 2.65 11.72
CA SER A 558 -29.38 1.53 11.88
C SER A 558 -28.34 1.49 10.77
N ASP A 559 -27.17 0.93 11.07
CA ASP A 559 -26.14 0.66 10.07
C ASP A 559 -26.65 -0.38 9.08
N GLN A 560 -26.25 -0.25 7.81
CA GLN A 560 -26.78 -1.02 6.69
C GLN A 560 -25.64 -1.70 5.95
N LEU A 561 -25.82 -2.97 5.60
CA LEU A 561 -25.00 -3.67 4.62
C LEU A 561 -25.83 -3.92 3.36
N LEU A 562 -25.35 -3.47 2.21
CA LEU A 562 -25.87 -3.85 0.91
C LEU A 562 -24.95 -4.90 0.28
N ILE A 563 -25.45 -6.14 0.16
CA ILE A 563 -24.80 -7.19 -0.62
C ILE A 563 -25.30 -7.08 -2.06
N VAL A 564 -24.37 -6.93 -3.01
CA VAL A 564 -24.66 -6.92 -4.45
C VAL A 564 -24.03 -8.14 -5.08
N HIS A 565 -24.87 -9.01 -5.64
CA HIS A 565 -24.47 -10.20 -6.37
C HIS A 565 -25.00 -10.15 -7.81
N ASP A 566 -24.32 -10.86 -8.70
CA ASP A 566 -24.69 -11.02 -10.11
C ASP A 566 -24.65 -9.71 -10.90
N PHE A 567 -23.83 -8.76 -10.46
CA PHE A 567 -23.46 -7.60 -11.26
C PHE A 567 -22.71 -8.08 -12.52
N PRO A 568 -23.07 -7.62 -13.73
CA PRO A 568 -23.89 -6.45 -14.03
C PRO A 568 -25.35 -6.74 -14.43
N HIS A 569 -25.83 -7.97 -14.25
CA HIS A 569 -27.19 -8.34 -14.63
C HIS A 569 -28.24 -7.47 -13.89
N GLY A 570 -29.22 -6.93 -14.62
CA GLY A 570 -30.26 -6.09 -14.03
C GLY A 570 -29.82 -4.67 -13.62
N PHE A 571 -28.58 -4.25 -13.90
CA PHE A 571 -28.11 -2.89 -13.66
C PHE A 571 -28.15 -2.05 -14.95
N ASP A 572 -28.86 -0.93 -14.89
CA ASP A 572 -28.80 0.14 -15.88
C ASP A 572 -27.78 1.23 -15.46
N ASP A 573 -27.50 2.19 -16.35
CA ASP A 573 -26.52 3.26 -16.08
C ASP A 573 -26.84 4.07 -14.82
N ARG A 574 -28.14 4.23 -14.51
CA ARG A 574 -28.61 4.94 -13.32
C ARG A 574 -28.36 4.13 -12.05
N ALA A 575 -28.61 2.82 -12.08
CA ALA A 575 -28.30 1.89 -10.99
C ALA A 575 -26.78 1.86 -10.73
N VAL A 576 -25.95 1.80 -11.77
CA VAL A 576 -24.48 1.88 -11.65
C VAL A 576 -24.05 3.20 -11.00
N THR A 577 -24.63 4.32 -11.42
CA THR A 577 -24.33 5.64 -10.85
C THR A 577 -24.69 5.70 -9.36
N ARG A 578 -25.85 5.16 -8.97
CA ARG A 578 -26.28 5.08 -7.56
C ARG A 578 -25.39 4.16 -6.75
N LEU A 579 -24.99 3.02 -7.31
CA LEU A 579 -24.09 2.07 -6.65
C LEU A 579 -22.75 2.73 -6.32
N ARG A 580 -22.19 3.48 -7.27
CA ARG A 580 -20.97 4.28 -7.04
C ARG A 580 -21.17 5.32 -5.95
N TYR A 581 -22.28 6.05 -6.01
CA TYR A 581 -22.62 7.02 -4.96
C TYR A 581 -22.69 6.36 -3.57
N LEU A 582 -23.31 5.18 -3.46
CA LEU A 582 -23.37 4.45 -2.19
C LEU A 582 -21.99 3.97 -1.73
N ALA A 583 -21.10 3.58 -2.64
CA ALA A 583 -19.73 3.20 -2.29
C ALA A 583 -18.92 4.39 -1.74
N ASP A 584 -19.08 5.58 -2.32
CA ASP A 584 -18.31 6.77 -1.97
C ASP A 584 -18.89 7.50 -0.73
N GLU A 585 -20.21 7.65 -0.66
CA GLU A 585 -20.89 8.52 0.33
C GLU A 585 -21.60 7.73 1.43
N GLY A 586 -21.88 6.44 1.19
CA GLY A 586 -22.58 5.56 2.13
C GLY A 586 -21.84 5.30 3.44
N PRO A 587 -20.52 4.97 3.43
CA PRO A 587 -19.79 4.63 4.66
C PRO A 587 -19.83 5.74 5.72
N ALA A 588 -19.85 7.01 5.29
CA ALA A 588 -19.91 8.17 6.18
C ALA A 588 -21.19 8.23 7.04
N VAL A 589 -22.25 7.53 6.63
CA VAL A 589 -23.57 7.48 7.29
C VAL A 589 -24.07 6.04 7.51
N GLY A 590 -23.12 5.10 7.64
CA GLY A 590 -23.41 3.72 8.01
C GLY A 590 -24.06 2.89 6.92
N VAL A 591 -23.79 3.16 5.63
CA VAL A 591 -24.18 2.26 4.53
C VAL A 591 -22.93 1.65 3.93
N HIS A 592 -22.74 0.35 4.13
CA HIS A 592 -21.60 -0.41 3.65
C HIS A 592 -21.98 -1.24 2.45
N LEU A 593 -21.11 -1.24 1.44
CA LEU A 593 -21.27 -2.04 0.23
C LEU A 593 -20.41 -3.30 0.30
N LEU A 594 -20.99 -4.46 -0.01
CA LEU A 594 -20.27 -5.71 -0.26
C LEU A 594 -20.65 -6.20 -1.64
N MET A 595 -19.70 -6.17 -2.58
CA MET A 595 -19.88 -6.65 -3.94
C MET A 595 -19.33 -8.05 -4.10
N VAL A 596 -20.09 -8.92 -4.77
CA VAL A 596 -19.64 -10.24 -5.24
C VAL A 596 -19.75 -10.25 -6.75
N ALA A 597 -18.62 -10.06 -7.43
CA ALA A 597 -18.59 -9.81 -8.87
C ALA A 597 -17.24 -10.18 -9.49
N ASP A 598 -17.29 -10.47 -10.80
CA ASP A 598 -16.12 -10.74 -11.64
C ASP A 598 -15.73 -9.42 -12.30
N ARG A 599 -14.49 -8.99 -12.09
CA ARG A 599 -14.00 -7.74 -12.69
C ARG A 599 -13.96 -7.81 -14.22
N ASP A 600 -13.62 -8.97 -14.78
CA ASP A 600 -13.51 -9.12 -16.23
C ASP A 600 -14.89 -9.06 -16.88
N GLU A 601 -15.90 -9.69 -16.28
CA GLU A 601 -17.30 -9.55 -16.74
C GLU A 601 -17.82 -8.12 -16.58
N ALA A 602 -17.47 -7.45 -15.47
CA ALA A 602 -17.86 -6.07 -15.22
C ALA A 602 -17.15 -5.06 -16.14
N SER A 603 -15.95 -5.37 -16.64
CA SER A 603 -15.16 -4.46 -17.49
C SER A 603 -15.88 -4.07 -18.79
N ALA A 604 -16.82 -4.90 -19.24
CA ALA A 604 -17.67 -4.63 -20.41
C ALA A 604 -18.56 -3.37 -20.26
N TYR A 605 -18.84 -2.94 -19.02
CA TYR A 605 -19.59 -1.72 -18.72
C TYR A 605 -18.73 -0.44 -18.74
N GLY A 606 -17.44 -0.59 -19.08
CA GLY A 606 -16.52 0.51 -19.36
C GLY A 606 -15.66 0.95 -18.17
N PRO A 607 -14.74 1.91 -18.40
CA PRO A 607 -13.75 2.34 -17.41
C PRO A 607 -14.34 3.07 -16.19
N LEU A 608 -15.65 3.35 -16.20
CA LEU A 608 -16.34 4.05 -15.11
C LEU A 608 -16.44 3.22 -13.82
N LEU A 609 -16.24 1.90 -13.89
CA LEU A 609 -16.24 1.01 -12.73
C LEU A 609 -14.86 0.87 -12.08
N ASP A 610 -13.77 1.24 -12.76
CA ASP A 610 -12.43 1.17 -12.16
C ASP A 610 -12.30 2.01 -10.88
N PRO A 611 -12.86 3.24 -10.79
CA PRO A 611 -12.89 3.98 -9.53
C PRO A 611 -13.66 3.25 -8.42
N LEU A 612 -14.78 2.60 -8.74
CA LEU A 612 -15.56 1.81 -7.78
C LEU A 612 -14.74 0.63 -7.25
N TRP A 613 -14.09 -0.12 -8.13
CA TRP A 613 -13.26 -1.25 -7.70
C TRP A 613 -12.05 -0.83 -6.87
N ARG A 614 -11.50 0.36 -7.14
CA ARG A 614 -10.38 0.93 -6.37
C ARG A 614 -10.80 1.46 -5.00
N SER A 615 -12.06 1.84 -4.80
CA SER A 615 -12.55 2.28 -3.49
C SER A 615 -12.92 1.13 -2.56
N LEU A 616 -13.13 -0.08 -3.10
CA LEU A 616 -13.46 -1.29 -2.35
C LEU A 616 -12.20 -2.09 -1.96
N MET A 617 -12.25 -2.75 -0.81
CA MET A 617 -11.22 -3.72 -0.38
C MET A 617 -11.48 -5.06 -1.07
N ARG A 618 -10.52 -5.49 -1.91
CA ARG A 618 -10.58 -6.79 -2.59
C ARG A 618 -10.29 -7.94 -1.63
N LEU A 619 -11.16 -8.94 -1.61
CA LEU A 619 -11.01 -10.20 -0.92
C LEU A 619 -11.14 -11.35 -1.92
N SER A 620 -10.43 -12.45 -1.65
CA SER A 620 -10.48 -13.65 -2.47
C SER A 620 -11.25 -14.75 -1.73
N PRO A 621 -12.15 -15.48 -2.40
CA PRO A 621 -12.89 -16.61 -1.81
C PRO A 621 -12.03 -17.88 -1.69
N VAL A 622 -10.75 -17.79 -2.04
CA VAL A 622 -9.75 -18.86 -1.98
C VAL A 622 -8.43 -18.25 -1.47
N PRO A 623 -7.48 -19.07 -0.97
CA PRO A 623 -6.15 -18.59 -0.63
C PRO A 623 -5.50 -17.83 -1.78
N ASP A 624 -5.17 -16.56 -1.54
CA ASP A 624 -4.56 -15.64 -2.52
C ASP A 624 -3.62 -14.63 -1.83
N ASN A 625 -2.51 -14.27 -2.48
CA ASN A 625 -1.43 -13.45 -1.92
C ASN A 625 -1.48 -11.98 -2.37
N HIS A 626 -2.67 -11.40 -2.42
CA HIS A 626 -2.91 -10.07 -3.01
C HIS A 626 -2.92 -8.91 -2.01
N LEU A 627 -2.87 -9.20 -0.70
CA LEU A 627 -2.87 -8.18 0.36
C LEU A 627 -1.44 -7.85 0.78
N ALA A 628 -1.17 -6.58 1.08
CA ALA A 628 0.13 -6.15 1.59
C ALA A 628 0.03 -5.55 3.00
N ASP A 629 1.04 -5.79 3.83
CA ASP A 629 1.14 -5.09 5.11
C ASP A 629 1.58 -3.62 4.94
N PRO A 630 1.30 -2.77 5.93
CA PRO A 630 1.63 -1.34 5.85
C PRO A 630 3.08 -0.98 6.20
N TRP A 631 3.89 -1.92 6.72
CA TRP A 631 5.23 -1.60 7.25
C TRP A 631 6.34 -1.90 6.25
N VAL A 632 6.33 -3.11 5.72
CA VAL A 632 7.37 -3.67 4.85
C VAL A 632 6.81 -4.13 3.50
N HIS A 633 5.47 -4.14 3.37
CA HIS A 633 4.75 -4.46 2.14
C HIS A 633 5.00 -5.88 1.64
N HIS A 634 5.14 -6.85 2.55
CA HIS A 634 5.11 -8.26 2.15
C HIS A 634 3.74 -8.59 1.56
N ALA A 635 3.72 -9.48 0.57
CA ALA A 635 2.49 -10.10 0.08
C ALA A 635 2.04 -11.20 1.05
N TRP A 636 0.87 -11.01 1.66
CA TRP A 636 0.25 -11.93 2.60
C TRP A 636 -0.79 -12.78 1.91
N THR A 637 -0.75 -14.08 2.20
CA THR A 637 -1.80 -14.99 1.76
C THR A 637 -3.01 -14.81 2.66
N PHE A 638 -4.11 -14.34 2.08
CA PHE A 638 -5.41 -14.25 2.70
C PHE A 638 -6.15 -15.58 2.57
N GLU A 639 -6.65 -16.12 3.68
CA GLU A 639 -7.49 -17.31 3.71
C GLU A 639 -8.88 -16.96 4.27
N PRO A 640 -9.97 -17.28 3.56
CA PRO A 640 -11.32 -16.94 4.00
C PRO A 640 -11.75 -17.78 5.21
N ASP A 641 -12.32 -17.12 6.20
CA ASP A 641 -12.87 -17.77 7.39
C ASP A 641 -14.34 -18.14 7.18
N LEU A 642 -14.55 -19.38 6.73
CA LEU A 642 -15.88 -19.95 6.49
C LEU A 642 -16.30 -20.91 7.62
N PRO A 643 -17.61 -21.05 7.88
CA PRO A 643 -18.12 -22.06 8.80
C PRO A 643 -17.63 -23.47 8.42
N PRO A 644 -17.19 -24.30 9.40
CA PRO A 644 -16.72 -25.64 9.11
C PRO A 644 -17.78 -26.46 8.35
N PRO A 645 -17.39 -27.27 7.34
CA PRO A 645 -18.33 -28.08 6.58
C PRO A 645 -19.19 -28.98 7.47
N GLY A 646 -20.52 -28.91 7.30
CA GLY A 646 -21.48 -29.66 8.11
C GLY A 646 -21.78 -29.07 9.49
N SER A 647 -21.14 -27.97 9.87
CA SER A 647 -21.45 -27.25 11.11
C SER A 647 -22.78 -26.50 11.03
N ARG A 648 -23.48 -26.41 12.17
CA ARG A 648 -24.69 -25.57 12.34
C ARG A 648 -24.39 -24.21 12.98
N VAL A 649 -23.11 -23.85 13.15
CA VAL A 649 -22.70 -22.64 13.88
C VAL A 649 -23.29 -21.37 13.28
N LEU A 650 -23.31 -21.26 11.95
CA LEU A 650 -23.87 -20.11 11.25
C LEU A 650 -25.39 -20.02 11.44
N ASP A 651 -26.12 -21.12 11.25
CA ASP A 651 -27.58 -21.16 11.49
C ASP A 651 -27.91 -20.81 12.96
N GLN A 652 -27.16 -21.35 13.93
CA GLN A 652 -27.35 -21.06 15.36
C GLN A 652 -27.11 -19.58 15.70
N ALA A 653 -26.07 -18.96 15.12
CA ALA A 653 -25.80 -17.54 15.31
C ALA A 653 -26.97 -16.69 14.77
N LEU A 654 -27.47 -17.01 13.57
CA LEU A 654 -28.60 -16.31 12.95
C LEU A 654 -29.92 -16.53 13.71
N GLU A 655 -30.17 -17.74 14.23
CA GLU A 655 -31.34 -18.04 15.07
C GLU A 655 -31.35 -17.16 16.34
N ARG A 656 -30.19 -16.92 16.94
CA ARG A 656 -30.05 -16.03 18.11
C ARG A 656 -30.29 -14.57 17.76
N VAL A 657 -29.79 -14.10 16.62
CA VAL A 657 -30.10 -12.76 16.09
C VAL A 657 -31.61 -12.59 15.89
N ALA A 658 -32.25 -13.57 15.25
CA ALA A 658 -33.70 -13.54 15.04
C ALA A 658 -34.50 -13.60 16.35
N ALA A 659 -34.01 -14.33 17.36
CA ALA A 659 -34.62 -14.33 18.70
C ALA A 659 -34.48 -12.96 19.39
N ALA A 660 -33.29 -12.35 19.37
CA ALA A 660 -33.05 -11.03 19.96
C ALA A 660 -33.90 -9.94 19.29
N ARG A 661 -34.00 -9.94 17.96
CA ARG A 661 -34.87 -9.01 17.22
C ARG A 661 -36.35 -9.13 17.58
N ARG A 662 -36.82 -10.35 17.85
CA ARG A 662 -38.20 -10.58 18.30
C ARG A 662 -38.43 -10.14 19.73
N ALA A 663 -37.42 -10.17 20.59
CA ALA A 663 -37.53 -9.70 21.96
C ALA A 663 -37.57 -8.17 22.07
N ASN A 664 -36.96 -7.46 21.10
CA ASN A 664 -36.92 -5.99 21.06
C ASN A 664 -38.14 -5.35 20.35
N ARG A 665 -38.97 -6.15 19.66
CA ARG A 665 -40.23 -5.72 19.04
C ARG A 665 -41.39 -5.98 19.99
#